data_AF-A0A0W0SDH7-F1
#
_entry.id   AF-A0A0W0SDH7-F1
#
_cell.length_a   1.000
_cell.length_b   1.000
_cell.length_c   1.000
_cell.angle_alpha   90.00
_cell.angle_beta   90.00
_cell.angle_gamma   90.00
#
_symmetry.space_group_name_H-M   'P 1'
#
loop_
_entity.id
_entity.type
_entity.pdbx_description
1 polymer ?
#
loop_
_entity_poly.entity_id
_entity_poly.type
_entity_poly.pdbx_seq_one_letter_code
_entity_poly.pdbx_strand_id
1 'polypeptide(L)'
;MLSAEQIDARKKYVNLLIQKAKNKALSTGPDNLLYDPQGRVLIDVELSEEEQASFKEGFTGDKNFKPTKVTTVSLDVTKDPDLQELKAKYMDNYGLSGGDLEQLSKVRSSIIPLQQEYHFHLALASRTYAKVLWAKFGNESALRQQHKEQLRKALGNMGGEFDITALRQKLNEEYKQAIQNEEKRTGKPFEPKEEKEFQEKFLSQDNKTYQAILEKLNKKKEFIKTFNEPLEKQIAEDKAKLEAQLALAHQRAMTRVQPLIETAFQKAFSESKNEAKLIKALDKARASISAEAHSILMEEVVRATGRRLSRKDLEKKEVVHLAESTTASPNDLLHTDGSSKLATWISGSQNTAHERGIDTLADRQIATVALEENGYTPSRLQIRTPSLDVKKGIKKKDAINDVSSKLASLATKYAIDEAVTEKPGIGKAFTYNLHTAINDWLGDTGGNNQSAGARIILSGAHLYNKAQLNKKIEEQRVVSEEEIPAKPENVAPKPYCLVQNISVNGFGDSLGYGGNDLTTEATLMAEMAMLYNLVGENDAAKQKVQEVFEQYNKFLDQADAYPEDDLFFSKSDEGKAAIALIGKIKEAWQVREEEVVNNNPVERAKAALKTMMANDLHHQHEYSKLIQSLSIFIEEASIAGCKSGNERAQAINGRVAILDHEAAKANKGEPKDHFFRTIDALAQATNVDQVFEQADSLKQKLDMKYDKRLQSGVSLISDVDQGASAKVNAPKIVNWKKHPFDAIKAFFSNISRNIAEESSLQYLSQGKAGNMQAHKGLTEFMADSWGAKGFKKFLGGWGAFAHVITLGLAFLVSLPLYAYSSYQSNKEINGRIERAMLDDKSEPARKEQAVNPEIKESYADMKEWMPPGEGVGLSESPGKRVEQGTDHDNGFGVPPPPNEEGPIVTADPPKSAILQ
;
A
#
# COMPACT_ATOMS: atom_id res chain seq x y z
N MET A 1 -15.52 -16.21 8.68
CA MET A 1 -14.11 -16.62 8.91
C MET A 1 -13.69 -17.62 7.86
N LEU A 2 -12.37 -17.81 7.65
CA LEU A 2 -11.88 -18.96 6.88
C LEU A 2 -12.24 -20.29 7.58
N SER A 3 -12.64 -21.26 6.77
CA SER A 3 -12.91 -22.63 7.21
C SER A 3 -11.62 -23.36 7.64
N ALA A 4 -11.77 -24.47 8.36
CA ALA A 4 -10.63 -25.29 8.77
C ALA A 4 -9.89 -25.85 7.56
N GLU A 5 -10.61 -26.23 6.52
CA GLU A 5 -10.08 -26.72 5.25
C GLU A 5 -9.24 -25.64 4.54
N GLN A 6 -9.73 -24.40 4.51
CA GLN A 6 -8.97 -23.27 3.95
C GLN A 6 -7.71 -22.97 4.75
N ILE A 7 -7.77 -23.07 6.08
CA ILE A 7 -6.58 -22.87 6.94
C ILE A 7 -5.53 -23.96 6.67
N ASP A 8 -5.94 -25.22 6.53
CA ASP A 8 -5.04 -26.33 6.21
C ASP A 8 -4.44 -26.20 4.81
N ALA A 9 -5.25 -25.88 3.80
CA ALA A 9 -4.77 -25.62 2.45
C ALA A 9 -3.75 -24.46 2.40
N ARG A 10 -4.02 -23.38 3.14
CA ARG A 10 -3.08 -22.26 3.30
C ARG A 10 -1.76 -22.70 3.92
N LYS A 11 -1.80 -23.53 4.97
CA LYS A 11 -0.59 -24.10 5.59
C LYS A 11 0.21 -24.92 4.58
N LYS A 12 -0.45 -25.78 3.80
CA LYS A 12 0.16 -26.60 2.74
C LYS A 12 0.84 -25.73 1.67
N TYR A 13 0.16 -24.71 1.17
CA TYR A 13 0.73 -23.77 0.19
C TYR A 13 1.97 -23.05 0.72
N VAL A 14 1.90 -22.50 1.94
CA VAL A 14 3.07 -21.83 2.56
C VAL A 14 4.22 -22.81 2.79
N ASN A 15 3.94 -24.03 3.24
CA ASN A 15 4.96 -25.05 3.43
C ASN A 15 5.62 -25.48 2.11
N LEU A 16 4.86 -25.59 1.02
CA LEU A 16 5.40 -25.86 -0.31
C LEU A 16 6.44 -24.80 -0.71
N LEU A 17 6.12 -23.51 -0.53
CA LEU A 17 7.05 -22.41 -0.79
C LEU A 17 8.32 -22.50 0.06
N ILE A 18 8.18 -22.80 1.35
CA ILE A 18 9.33 -22.97 2.26
C ILE A 18 10.23 -24.13 1.81
N GLN A 19 9.65 -25.29 1.49
CA GLN A 19 10.41 -26.46 1.05
C GLN A 19 11.15 -26.21 -0.26
N LYS A 20 10.50 -25.55 -1.23
CA LYS A 20 11.17 -25.14 -2.46
C LYS A 20 12.30 -24.16 -2.21
N ALA A 21 12.10 -23.18 -1.34
CA ALA A 21 13.14 -22.22 -0.97
C ALA A 21 14.34 -22.91 -0.31
N LYS A 22 14.10 -23.87 0.60
CA LYS A 22 15.14 -24.70 1.22
C LYS A 22 15.93 -25.47 0.16
N ASN A 23 15.25 -26.21 -0.70
CA ASN A 23 15.89 -27.01 -1.75
C ASN A 23 16.74 -26.14 -2.67
N LYS A 24 16.20 -24.98 -3.08
CA LYS A 24 16.93 -24.03 -3.93
C LYS A 24 18.14 -23.43 -3.21
N ALA A 25 18.00 -23.03 -1.94
CA ALA A 25 19.12 -22.51 -1.15
C ALA A 25 20.25 -23.54 -0.99
N LEU A 26 19.90 -24.79 -0.64
CA LEU A 26 20.86 -25.89 -0.51
C LEU A 26 21.55 -26.21 -1.85
N SER A 27 20.79 -26.26 -2.95
CA SER A 27 21.36 -26.51 -4.29
C SER A 27 22.25 -25.39 -4.82
N THR A 28 21.98 -24.15 -4.41
CA THR A 28 22.79 -22.97 -4.77
C THR A 28 24.15 -23.00 -4.06
N GLY A 29 24.19 -23.60 -2.88
CA GLY A 29 25.37 -23.74 -2.04
C GLY A 29 25.67 -22.49 -1.20
N PRO A 30 26.27 -22.67 0.00
CA PRO A 30 26.42 -21.61 0.99
C PRO A 30 27.22 -20.39 0.49
N ASP A 31 28.22 -20.58 -0.38
CA ASP A 31 29.09 -19.52 -0.87
C ASP A 31 28.45 -18.61 -1.94
N ASN A 32 27.35 -19.05 -2.55
CA ASN A 32 26.68 -18.31 -3.62
C ASN A 32 25.43 -17.57 -3.12
N LEU A 33 25.12 -17.67 -1.82
CA LEU A 33 24.00 -17.00 -1.19
C LEU A 33 24.43 -15.67 -0.57
N LEU A 34 23.48 -14.74 -0.53
CA LEU A 34 23.67 -13.45 0.13
C LEU A 34 22.92 -13.46 1.45
N TYR A 35 23.67 -13.31 2.54
CA TYR A 35 23.13 -13.42 3.89
C TYR A 35 22.77 -12.04 4.43
N ASP A 36 21.62 -11.96 5.08
CA ASP A 36 21.19 -10.80 5.83
C ASP A 36 21.73 -10.84 7.27
N PRO A 37 22.02 -9.68 7.91
CA PRO A 37 22.42 -9.63 9.32
C PRO A 37 21.49 -10.35 10.30
N GLN A 38 20.20 -10.50 9.96
CA GLN A 38 19.24 -11.27 10.74
C GLN A 38 19.40 -12.79 10.62
N GLY A 39 20.35 -13.31 9.83
CA GLY A 39 20.49 -14.75 9.60
C GLY A 39 19.46 -15.28 8.61
N ARG A 40 19.30 -14.57 7.49
CA ARG A 40 18.32 -14.88 6.45
C ARG A 40 18.96 -14.90 5.08
N VAL A 41 18.34 -15.62 4.15
CA VAL A 41 18.67 -15.56 2.72
C VAL A 41 17.39 -15.28 1.93
N LEU A 42 17.51 -14.53 0.83
CA LEU A 42 16.41 -14.29 -0.09
C LEU A 42 16.47 -15.27 -1.24
N ILE A 43 15.38 -16.01 -1.47
CA ILE A 43 15.28 -17.05 -2.50
C ILE A 43 14.00 -16.84 -3.31
N ASP A 44 14.13 -16.61 -4.60
CA ASP A 44 12.97 -16.56 -5.50
C ASP A 44 12.52 -17.98 -5.84
N VAL A 45 11.25 -18.28 -5.56
CA VAL A 45 10.60 -19.57 -5.82
C VAL A 45 9.58 -19.40 -6.92
N GLU A 46 9.71 -20.21 -7.97
CA GLU A 46 8.71 -20.32 -9.04
C GLU A 46 7.81 -21.52 -8.81
N LEU A 47 6.51 -21.31 -9.04
CA LEU A 47 5.48 -22.34 -8.94
C LEU A 47 4.95 -22.70 -10.33
N SER A 48 4.77 -23.99 -10.59
CA SER A 48 4.04 -24.48 -11.76
C SER A 48 2.56 -24.09 -11.69
N GLU A 49 1.85 -24.14 -12.81
CA GLU A 49 0.40 -23.85 -12.83
C GLU A 49 -0.40 -24.79 -11.90
N GLU A 50 0.00 -26.05 -11.80
CA GLU A 50 -0.60 -27.03 -10.88
C GLU A 50 -0.38 -26.66 -9.42
N GLU A 51 0.84 -26.20 -9.07
CA GLU A 51 1.15 -25.76 -7.72
C GLU A 51 0.43 -24.46 -7.37
N GLN A 52 0.29 -23.53 -8.32
CA GLN A 52 -0.51 -22.32 -8.16
C GLN A 52 -1.99 -22.63 -7.95
N ALA A 53 -2.52 -23.75 -8.49
CA ALA A 53 -3.91 -24.14 -8.26
C ALA A 53 -4.22 -24.39 -6.78
N SER A 54 -3.24 -24.90 -6.01
CA SER A 54 -3.39 -25.12 -4.55
C SER A 54 -3.61 -23.83 -3.75
N PHE A 55 -3.25 -22.67 -4.30
CA PHE A 55 -3.48 -21.38 -3.65
C PHE A 55 -4.97 -21.10 -3.42
N LYS A 56 -5.83 -21.41 -4.40
CA LYS A 56 -7.27 -21.11 -4.33
C LYS A 56 -8.00 -21.87 -3.22
N GLU A 57 -7.45 -23.00 -2.80
CA GLU A 57 -8.01 -23.76 -1.68
C GLU A 57 -7.79 -23.05 -0.33
N GLY A 58 -6.70 -22.29 -0.18
CA GLY A 58 -6.32 -21.63 1.07
C GLY A 58 -6.56 -20.12 1.14
N PHE A 59 -6.88 -19.50 0.01
CA PHE A 59 -7.03 -18.05 -0.12
C PHE A 59 -8.34 -17.72 -0.83
N THR A 60 -9.21 -16.95 -0.16
CA THR A 60 -10.46 -16.47 -0.74
C THR A 60 -10.18 -15.39 -1.77
N GLY A 61 -10.93 -15.41 -2.86
CA GLY A 61 -10.84 -14.40 -3.90
C GLY A 61 -11.66 -14.77 -5.13
N ASP A 62 -11.83 -13.79 -6.02
CA ASP A 62 -12.51 -14.05 -7.27
C ASP A 62 -11.71 -15.01 -8.17
N LYS A 63 -12.30 -15.42 -9.29
CA LYS A 63 -11.65 -16.34 -10.24
C LYS A 63 -10.30 -15.83 -10.79
N ASN A 64 -10.08 -14.52 -10.78
CA ASN A 64 -8.87 -13.86 -11.27
C ASN A 64 -7.82 -13.66 -10.17
N PHE A 65 -8.19 -13.82 -8.90
CA PHE A 65 -7.26 -13.81 -7.78
C PHE A 65 -6.36 -15.04 -7.85
N LYS A 66 -5.08 -14.79 -8.13
CA LYS A 66 -4.04 -15.81 -8.31
C LYS A 66 -2.77 -15.34 -7.59
N PRO A 67 -1.94 -16.27 -7.09
CA PRO A 67 -0.63 -15.90 -6.61
C PRO A 67 0.21 -15.44 -7.81
N THR A 68 1.26 -14.70 -7.51
CA THR A 68 2.26 -14.33 -8.50
C THR A 68 3.08 -15.57 -8.90
N LYS A 69 3.61 -15.60 -10.13
CA LYS A 69 4.45 -16.72 -10.62
C LYS A 69 5.68 -16.94 -9.72
N VAL A 70 6.26 -15.85 -9.22
CA VAL A 70 7.46 -15.83 -8.39
C VAL A 70 7.12 -15.32 -6.99
N THR A 71 7.40 -16.13 -5.98
CA THR A 71 7.42 -15.68 -4.58
C THR A 71 8.86 -15.50 -4.11
N THR A 72 9.21 -14.30 -3.63
CA THR A 72 10.49 -14.08 -2.96
C THR A 72 10.38 -14.57 -1.52
N VAL A 73 11.21 -15.54 -1.12
CA VAL A 73 11.20 -16.13 0.22
C VAL A 73 12.39 -15.63 1.04
N SER A 74 12.12 -14.91 2.12
CA SER A 74 13.06 -14.58 3.19
C SER A 74 13.14 -15.74 4.18
N LEU A 75 14.09 -16.64 3.92
CA LEU A 75 14.28 -17.90 4.63
C LEU A 75 15.21 -17.72 5.85
N ASP A 76 14.73 -18.03 7.05
CA ASP A 76 15.54 -18.05 8.28
C ASP A 76 16.42 -19.31 8.31
N VAL A 77 17.74 -19.12 8.24
CA VAL A 77 18.70 -20.23 8.17
C VAL A 77 19.19 -20.68 9.55
N THR A 78 18.81 -19.99 10.63
CA THR A 78 19.51 -20.13 11.92
C THR A 78 18.87 -21.14 12.88
N LYS A 79 17.57 -21.43 12.69
CA LYS A 79 16.79 -22.33 13.56
C LYS A 79 16.45 -23.66 12.90
N ASP A 80 16.54 -23.73 11.59
CA ASP A 80 16.15 -24.92 10.84
C ASP A 80 17.25 -25.98 10.87
N PRO A 81 16.96 -27.23 11.30
CA PRO A 81 17.94 -28.30 11.33
C PRO A 81 18.46 -28.67 9.94
N ASP A 82 17.68 -28.49 8.88
CA ASP A 82 18.08 -28.85 7.51
C ASP A 82 19.09 -27.85 6.93
N LEU A 83 19.22 -26.67 7.56
CA LEU A 83 20.02 -25.55 7.05
C LEU A 83 21.30 -25.31 7.87
N GLN A 84 21.82 -26.32 8.58
CA GLN A 84 23.02 -26.14 9.43
C GLN A 84 24.25 -25.65 8.67
N GLU A 85 24.44 -26.08 7.43
CA GLU A 85 25.56 -25.61 6.60
C GLU A 85 25.43 -24.11 6.29
N LEU A 86 24.23 -23.66 5.90
CA LEU A 86 23.94 -22.25 5.65
C LEU A 86 24.09 -21.40 6.92
N LYS A 87 23.66 -21.95 8.07
CA LYS A 87 23.86 -21.32 9.38
C LYS A 87 25.35 -21.14 9.70
N ALA A 88 26.16 -22.17 9.47
CA ALA A 88 27.60 -22.11 9.71
C ALA A 88 28.25 -21.03 8.83
N LYS A 89 27.86 -20.97 7.55
CA LYS A 89 28.34 -19.92 6.64
C LYS A 89 27.91 -18.52 7.06
N TYR A 90 26.65 -18.34 7.47
CA TYR A 90 26.17 -17.08 8.02
C TYR A 90 27.01 -16.64 9.22
N MET A 91 27.28 -17.55 10.16
CA MET A 91 28.10 -17.24 11.34
C MET A 91 29.53 -16.85 10.96
N ASP A 92 30.13 -17.54 9.98
CA ASP A 92 31.46 -17.22 9.44
C ASP A 92 31.50 -15.82 8.81
N ASN A 93 30.59 -15.52 7.89
CA ASN A 93 30.51 -14.23 7.20
C ASN A 93 30.39 -13.04 8.16
N TYR A 94 29.68 -13.21 9.28
CA TYR A 94 29.47 -12.15 10.26
C TYR A 94 30.40 -12.23 11.49
N GLY A 95 31.33 -13.19 11.53
CA GLY A 95 32.28 -13.36 12.63
C GLY A 95 31.60 -13.67 13.97
N LEU A 96 30.53 -14.46 13.95
CA LEU A 96 29.70 -14.77 15.11
C LEU A 96 30.08 -16.12 15.74
N SER A 97 30.19 -16.14 17.07
CA SER A 97 30.22 -17.39 17.83
C SER A 97 28.80 -17.93 18.10
N GLY A 98 28.71 -19.17 18.59
CA GLY A 98 27.42 -19.73 19.01
C GLY A 98 26.75 -18.92 20.13
N GLY A 99 27.55 -18.36 21.05
CA GLY A 99 27.06 -17.48 22.11
C GLY A 99 26.53 -16.13 21.59
N ASP A 100 27.20 -15.56 20.59
CA ASP A 100 26.75 -14.32 19.94
C ASP A 100 25.40 -14.53 19.25
N LEU A 101 25.24 -15.65 18.55
CA LEU A 101 23.97 -16.00 17.90
C LEU A 101 22.84 -16.17 18.91
N GLU A 102 23.11 -16.81 20.05
CA GLU A 102 22.13 -16.95 21.13
C GLU A 102 21.72 -15.58 21.70
N GLN A 103 22.69 -14.69 21.94
CA GLN A 103 22.42 -13.32 22.39
C GLN A 103 21.55 -12.56 21.38
N LEU A 104 21.95 -12.54 20.11
CA LEU A 104 21.25 -11.83 19.05
C LEU A 104 19.84 -12.39 18.82
N SER A 105 19.63 -13.69 19.02
CA SER A 105 18.31 -14.33 18.82
C SER A 105 17.17 -13.70 19.63
N LYS A 106 17.48 -12.99 20.73
CA LYS A 106 16.51 -12.30 21.59
C LYS A 106 15.92 -11.04 20.97
N VAL A 107 16.60 -10.44 20.00
CA VAL A 107 16.25 -9.17 19.34
C VAL A 107 16.46 -9.21 17.83
N ARG A 108 16.70 -10.40 17.27
CA ARG A 108 17.08 -10.61 15.87
C ARG A 108 16.07 -9.99 14.91
N SER A 109 14.78 -10.15 15.19
CA SER A 109 13.70 -9.54 14.42
C SER A 109 13.55 -8.03 14.63
N SER A 110 14.47 -7.36 15.34
CA SER A 110 14.63 -5.90 15.36
C SER A 110 15.96 -5.43 14.76
N ILE A 111 16.90 -6.34 14.47
CA ILE A 111 18.12 -6.02 13.71
C ILE A 111 17.69 -5.53 12.32
N ILE A 112 18.31 -4.45 11.83
CA ILE A 112 17.98 -3.91 10.51
C ILE A 112 18.41 -4.91 9.43
N PRO A 113 17.49 -5.39 8.58
CA PRO A 113 17.78 -6.38 7.55
C PRO A 113 18.39 -5.69 6.32
N LEU A 114 19.63 -5.22 6.45
CA LEU A 114 20.28 -4.38 5.43
C LEU A 114 20.33 -5.07 4.06
N GLN A 115 20.62 -6.38 4.01
CA GLN A 115 20.73 -7.09 2.73
C GLN A 115 19.37 -7.16 2.03
N GLN A 116 18.33 -7.44 2.78
CA GLN A 116 16.97 -7.48 2.26
C GLN A 116 16.46 -6.08 1.87
N GLU A 117 16.72 -5.06 2.68
CA GLU A 117 16.35 -3.67 2.39
C GLU A 117 17.04 -3.19 1.10
N TYR A 118 18.33 -3.46 0.92
CA TYR A 118 19.05 -3.12 -0.31
C TYR A 118 18.60 -3.93 -1.52
N HIS A 119 18.20 -5.19 -1.34
CA HIS A 119 17.63 -6.00 -2.41
C HIS A 119 16.42 -5.29 -3.02
N PHE A 120 15.42 -4.93 -2.21
CA PHE A 120 14.22 -4.23 -2.71
C PHE A 120 14.52 -2.81 -3.19
N HIS A 121 15.38 -2.08 -2.48
CA HIS A 121 15.74 -0.71 -2.83
C HIS A 121 16.45 -0.61 -4.19
N LEU A 122 17.46 -1.46 -4.43
CA LEU A 122 18.18 -1.48 -5.70
C LEU A 122 17.36 -2.13 -6.82
N ALA A 123 16.45 -3.05 -6.52
CA ALA A 123 15.51 -3.58 -7.51
C ALA A 123 14.60 -2.45 -8.05
N LEU A 124 14.09 -1.59 -7.17
CA LEU A 124 13.34 -0.40 -7.57
C LEU A 124 14.19 0.58 -8.40
N ALA A 125 15.41 0.86 -7.97
CA ALA A 125 16.33 1.70 -8.73
C ALA A 125 16.58 1.12 -10.14
N SER A 126 16.76 -0.21 -10.23
CA SER A 126 16.93 -0.93 -11.49
C SER A 126 15.71 -0.77 -12.40
N ARG A 127 14.49 -1.00 -11.92
CA ARG A 127 13.25 -0.75 -12.70
C ARG A 127 13.15 0.70 -13.18
N THR A 128 13.53 1.65 -12.34
CA THR A 128 13.56 3.07 -12.70
C THR A 128 14.58 3.33 -13.82
N TYR A 129 15.78 2.74 -13.73
CA TYR A 129 16.78 2.80 -14.79
C TYR A 129 16.27 2.20 -16.11
N ALA A 130 15.54 1.08 -16.08
CA ALA A 130 14.99 0.46 -17.30
C ALA A 130 14.07 1.44 -18.03
N LYS A 131 13.14 2.07 -17.30
CA LYS A 131 12.21 3.04 -17.87
C LYS A 131 12.93 4.29 -18.41
N VAL A 132 13.93 4.82 -17.69
CA VAL A 132 14.72 5.99 -18.16
C VAL A 132 15.57 5.65 -19.39
N LEU A 133 16.22 4.48 -19.39
CA LEU A 133 17.01 4.00 -20.54
C LEU A 133 16.12 3.74 -21.75
N TRP A 134 14.92 3.18 -21.55
CA TRP A 134 13.95 3.00 -22.62
C TRP A 134 13.47 4.34 -23.19
N ALA A 135 13.11 5.30 -22.33
CA ALA A 135 12.69 6.62 -22.79
C ALA A 135 13.79 7.37 -23.56
N LYS A 136 15.07 7.18 -23.19
CA LYS A 136 16.20 7.88 -23.80
C LYS A 136 16.77 7.18 -25.05
N PHE A 137 16.86 5.86 -25.02
CA PHE A 137 17.58 5.06 -26.01
C PHE A 137 16.71 3.97 -26.65
N GLY A 138 15.44 3.87 -26.28
CA GLY A 138 14.48 3.00 -26.95
C GLY A 138 14.16 3.54 -28.34
N ASN A 139 14.02 2.63 -29.30
CA ASN A 139 13.67 2.98 -30.67
C ASN A 139 12.15 3.07 -30.89
N GLU A 140 11.34 3.05 -29.82
CA GLU A 140 9.89 2.97 -29.90
C GLU A 140 9.27 4.04 -30.81
N SER A 141 9.66 5.30 -30.64
CA SER A 141 9.13 6.40 -31.46
C SER A 141 9.48 6.23 -32.95
N ALA A 142 10.73 5.85 -33.24
CA ALA A 142 11.19 5.62 -34.61
C ALA A 142 10.50 4.40 -35.25
N LEU A 143 10.38 3.29 -34.51
CA LEU A 143 9.67 2.09 -34.93
C LEU A 143 8.18 2.39 -35.18
N ARG A 144 7.51 3.09 -34.26
CA ARG A 144 6.10 3.50 -34.43
C ARG A 144 5.92 4.43 -35.62
N GLN A 145 6.86 5.36 -35.87
CA GLN A 145 6.80 6.25 -37.02
C GLN A 145 6.98 5.50 -38.35
N GLN A 146 7.98 4.62 -38.43
CA GLN A 146 8.19 3.77 -39.61
C GLN A 146 6.98 2.86 -39.86
N HIS A 147 6.45 2.26 -38.80
CA HIS A 147 5.31 1.37 -38.88
C HIS A 147 4.02 2.10 -39.28
N LYS A 148 3.80 3.32 -38.79
CA LYS A 148 2.68 4.17 -39.21
C LYS A 148 2.71 4.46 -40.72
N GLU A 149 3.89 4.68 -41.28
CA GLU A 149 4.05 4.89 -42.72
C GLU A 149 3.80 3.59 -43.53
N GLN A 150 4.27 2.46 -43.02
CA GLN A 150 3.98 1.15 -43.61
C GLN A 150 2.48 0.82 -43.57
N LEU A 151 1.81 1.07 -42.44
CA LEU A 151 0.37 0.89 -42.29
C LEU A 151 -0.41 1.80 -43.25
N ARG A 152 0.01 3.06 -43.38
CA ARG A 152 -0.61 4.00 -44.34
C ARG A 152 -0.51 3.50 -45.78
N LYS A 153 0.66 2.99 -46.18
CA LYS A 153 0.86 2.41 -47.51
C LYS A 153 0.04 1.14 -47.72
N ALA A 154 0.01 0.24 -46.72
CA ALA A 154 -0.77 -0.99 -46.78
C ALA A 154 -2.28 -0.70 -46.91
N LEU A 155 -2.82 0.21 -46.10
CA LEU A 155 -4.20 0.67 -46.20
C LEU A 155 -4.49 1.35 -47.55
N GLY A 156 -3.54 2.12 -48.10
CA GLY A 156 -3.67 2.73 -49.42
C GLY A 156 -3.75 1.70 -50.56
N ASN A 157 -2.95 0.63 -50.48
CA ASN A 157 -2.96 -0.46 -51.46
C ASN A 157 -4.26 -1.27 -51.43
N MET A 158 -4.94 -1.32 -50.27
CA MET A 158 -6.23 -1.98 -50.10
C MET A 158 -7.42 -1.06 -50.44
N GLY A 159 -7.20 0.06 -51.12
CA GLY A 159 -8.09 1.23 -51.22
C GLY A 159 -9.55 0.98 -51.63
N GLY A 160 -9.94 -0.18 -52.14
CA GLY A 160 -11.34 -0.55 -52.37
C GLY A 160 -12.00 -1.39 -51.27
N GLU A 161 -11.22 -2.12 -50.47
CA GLU A 161 -11.73 -3.09 -49.50
C GLU A 161 -12.35 -2.41 -48.27
N PHE A 162 -11.76 -1.29 -47.83
CA PHE A 162 -12.22 -0.50 -46.69
C PHE A 162 -12.95 0.80 -47.07
N ASP A 163 -13.09 1.09 -48.36
CA ASP A 163 -13.83 2.27 -48.78
C ASP A 163 -15.32 2.09 -48.47
N ILE A 164 -15.85 3.04 -47.69
CA ILE A 164 -17.24 3.12 -47.25
C ILE A 164 -17.94 4.33 -47.85
N THR A 165 -17.30 5.10 -48.73
CA THR A 165 -17.83 6.37 -49.25
C THR A 165 -19.16 6.15 -49.98
N ALA A 166 -19.19 5.19 -50.91
CA ALA A 166 -20.41 4.84 -51.65
C ALA A 166 -21.50 4.27 -50.71
N LEU A 167 -21.13 3.46 -49.72
CA LEU A 167 -22.08 2.92 -48.75
C LEU A 167 -22.65 4.01 -47.83
N ARG A 168 -21.84 4.99 -47.41
CA ARG A 168 -22.31 6.14 -46.62
C ARG A 168 -23.25 7.03 -47.43
N GLN A 169 -22.94 7.27 -48.70
CA GLN A 169 -23.83 8.00 -49.61
C GLN A 169 -25.17 7.27 -49.73
N LYS A 170 -25.13 5.96 -50.00
CA LYS A 170 -26.33 5.11 -50.07
C LYS A 170 -27.13 5.10 -48.77
N LEU A 171 -26.47 4.96 -47.61
CA LEU A 171 -27.14 4.98 -46.31
C LEU A 171 -27.84 6.32 -46.05
N ASN A 172 -27.20 7.44 -46.41
CA ASN A 172 -27.78 8.76 -46.28
C ASN A 172 -29.00 8.95 -47.21
N GLU A 173 -28.95 8.40 -48.42
CA GLU A 173 -30.09 8.41 -49.34
C GLU A 173 -31.25 7.56 -48.81
N GLU A 174 -30.97 6.34 -48.33
CA GLU A 174 -31.95 5.44 -47.71
C GLU A 174 -32.59 6.10 -46.47
N TYR A 175 -31.79 6.77 -45.63
CA TYR A 175 -32.27 7.48 -44.45
C TYR A 175 -33.21 8.65 -44.84
N LYS A 176 -32.81 9.47 -45.82
CA LYS A 176 -33.65 10.57 -46.33
C LYS A 176 -34.98 10.06 -46.89
N GLN A 177 -34.95 8.95 -47.62
CA GLN A 177 -36.18 8.33 -48.15
C GLN A 177 -37.06 7.78 -47.02
N ALA A 178 -36.45 7.13 -46.01
CA ALA A 178 -37.17 6.58 -44.87
C ALA A 178 -37.87 7.69 -44.06
N ILE A 179 -37.19 8.82 -43.80
CA ILE A 179 -37.80 10.00 -43.19
C ILE A 179 -38.97 10.50 -44.04
N GLN A 180 -38.77 10.75 -45.33
CA GLN A 180 -39.82 11.30 -46.19
C GLN A 180 -41.06 10.39 -46.26
N ASN A 181 -40.88 9.07 -46.22
CA ASN A 181 -41.98 8.12 -46.22
C ASN A 181 -42.75 8.13 -44.90
N GLU A 182 -42.04 8.27 -43.78
CA GLU A 182 -42.64 8.29 -42.44
C GLU A 182 -43.35 9.63 -42.16
N GLU A 183 -42.80 10.76 -42.62
CA GLU A 183 -43.48 12.07 -42.60
C GLU A 183 -44.75 12.05 -43.46
N LYS A 184 -44.71 11.40 -44.63
CA LYS A 184 -45.91 11.19 -45.46
C LYS A 184 -46.95 10.30 -44.78
N ARG A 185 -46.51 9.28 -44.04
CA ARG A 185 -47.39 8.34 -43.32
C ARG A 185 -48.09 9.00 -42.13
N THR A 186 -47.39 9.86 -41.40
CA THR A 186 -47.87 10.54 -40.19
C THR A 186 -48.54 11.89 -40.48
N GLY A 187 -48.26 12.49 -41.65
CA GLY A 187 -48.80 13.78 -42.06
C GLY A 187 -48.16 14.98 -41.37
N LYS A 188 -47.04 14.78 -40.66
CA LYS A 188 -46.30 15.84 -39.95
C LYS A 188 -44.79 15.62 -40.12
N PRO A 189 -44.00 16.71 -40.22
CA PRO A 189 -42.54 16.61 -40.17
C PRO A 189 -42.08 16.15 -38.79
N PHE A 190 -40.95 15.45 -38.75
CA PHE A 190 -40.36 14.97 -37.49
C PHE A 190 -39.97 16.13 -36.56
N GLU A 191 -40.28 16.00 -35.27
CA GLU A 191 -39.62 16.84 -34.27
C GLU A 191 -38.17 16.34 -34.01
N PRO A 192 -37.22 17.20 -33.61
CA PRO A 192 -35.80 16.83 -33.48
C PRO A 192 -35.52 15.61 -32.58
N LYS A 193 -36.34 15.40 -31.54
CA LYS A 193 -36.21 14.25 -30.63
C LYS A 193 -36.69 12.96 -31.29
N GLU A 194 -37.79 13.02 -32.02
CA GLU A 194 -38.36 11.89 -32.75
C GLU A 194 -37.47 11.48 -33.92
N GLU A 195 -36.83 12.44 -34.60
CA GLU A 195 -35.86 12.16 -35.67
C GLU A 195 -34.67 11.36 -35.13
N LYS A 196 -34.18 11.71 -33.94
CA LYS A 196 -33.08 11.00 -33.29
C LYS A 196 -33.46 9.57 -32.90
N GLU A 197 -34.64 9.37 -32.32
CA GLU A 197 -35.16 8.02 -32.00
C GLU A 197 -35.37 7.19 -33.29
N PHE A 198 -35.86 7.82 -34.35
CA PHE A 198 -36.00 7.19 -35.66
C PHE A 198 -34.64 6.84 -36.27
N GLN A 199 -33.64 7.71 -36.15
CA GLN A 199 -32.27 7.47 -36.60
C GLN A 199 -31.64 6.28 -35.89
N GLU A 200 -31.77 6.20 -34.56
CA GLU A 200 -31.29 5.05 -33.78
C GLU A 200 -31.98 3.76 -34.20
N LYS A 201 -33.29 3.79 -34.45
CA LYS A 201 -34.05 2.65 -34.97
C LYS A 201 -33.66 2.28 -36.40
N PHE A 202 -33.41 3.25 -37.26
CA PHE A 202 -32.98 3.05 -38.65
C PHE A 202 -31.56 2.46 -38.73
N LEU A 203 -30.67 2.89 -37.83
CA LEU A 203 -29.31 2.36 -37.70
C LEU A 203 -29.24 1.08 -36.85
N SER A 204 -30.37 0.59 -36.33
CA SER A 204 -30.42 -0.70 -35.64
C SER A 204 -30.09 -1.88 -36.58
N GLN A 205 -30.04 -3.10 -36.03
CA GLN A 205 -29.38 -4.25 -36.68
C GLN A 205 -29.91 -4.63 -38.08
N ASP A 206 -31.08 -4.15 -38.50
CA ASP A 206 -31.75 -4.57 -39.74
C ASP A 206 -31.33 -3.80 -41.01
N ASN A 207 -30.65 -2.65 -40.91
CA ASN A 207 -30.21 -1.93 -42.12
C ASN A 207 -28.97 -2.57 -42.76
N LYS A 208 -29.17 -3.23 -43.91
CA LYS A 208 -28.11 -3.94 -44.66
C LYS A 208 -26.94 -3.05 -45.08
N THR A 209 -27.19 -1.80 -45.45
CA THR A 209 -26.15 -0.85 -45.87
C THR A 209 -25.29 -0.43 -44.67
N TYR A 210 -25.91 -0.21 -43.51
CA TYR A 210 -25.22 0.06 -42.25
C TYR A 210 -24.41 -1.15 -41.78
N GLN A 211 -24.96 -2.37 -41.86
CA GLN A 211 -24.23 -3.61 -41.55
C GLN A 211 -23.00 -3.79 -42.43
N ALA A 212 -23.10 -3.51 -43.74
CA ALA A 212 -21.95 -3.57 -44.64
C ALA A 212 -20.85 -2.54 -44.29
N ILE A 213 -21.24 -1.36 -43.77
CA ILE A 213 -20.29 -0.36 -43.25
C ILE A 213 -19.60 -0.90 -41.99
N LEU A 214 -20.36 -1.44 -41.03
CA LEU A 214 -19.81 -2.03 -39.80
C LEU A 214 -18.85 -3.19 -40.10
N GLU A 215 -19.20 -4.06 -41.05
CA GLU A 215 -18.35 -5.17 -41.48
C GLU A 215 -17.02 -4.66 -42.04
N LYS A 216 -17.04 -3.66 -42.94
CA LYS A 216 -15.82 -3.05 -43.48
C LYS A 216 -14.98 -2.35 -42.41
N LEU A 217 -15.61 -1.65 -41.46
CA LEU A 217 -14.91 -1.01 -40.34
C LEU A 217 -14.28 -2.04 -39.39
N ASN A 218 -14.98 -3.13 -39.11
CA ASN A 218 -14.48 -4.25 -38.31
C ASN A 218 -13.30 -4.94 -39.01
N LYS A 219 -13.41 -5.25 -40.31
CA LYS A 219 -12.28 -5.78 -41.10
C LYS A 219 -11.08 -4.84 -41.09
N LYS A 220 -11.30 -3.53 -41.20
CA LYS A 220 -10.22 -2.52 -41.09
C LYS A 220 -9.59 -2.52 -39.69
N LYS A 221 -10.39 -2.61 -38.63
CA LYS A 221 -9.92 -2.66 -37.23
C LYS A 221 -9.10 -3.92 -36.97
N GLU A 222 -9.58 -5.06 -37.45
CA GLU A 222 -8.89 -6.36 -37.37
C GLU A 222 -7.58 -6.34 -38.17
N PHE A 223 -7.59 -5.82 -39.40
CA PHE A 223 -6.38 -5.61 -40.18
C PHE A 223 -5.35 -4.73 -39.45
N ILE A 224 -5.76 -3.59 -38.90
CA ILE A 224 -4.87 -2.70 -38.14
C ILE A 224 -4.31 -3.43 -36.91
N LYS A 225 -5.14 -4.21 -36.20
CA LYS A 225 -4.70 -5.00 -35.05
C LYS A 225 -3.63 -6.00 -35.46
N THR A 226 -3.89 -6.85 -36.45
CA THR A 226 -2.94 -7.85 -36.95
C THR A 226 -1.69 -7.21 -37.55
N PHE A 227 -1.82 -6.05 -38.19
CA PHE A 227 -0.68 -5.30 -38.73
C PHE A 227 0.24 -4.77 -37.61
N ASN A 228 -0.34 -4.31 -36.50
CA ASN A 228 0.40 -3.78 -35.35
C ASN A 228 1.02 -4.88 -34.47
N GLU A 229 0.48 -6.11 -34.47
CA GLU A 229 0.95 -7.21 -33.61
C GLU A 229 2.47 -7.47 -33.69
N PRO A 230 3.12 -7.55 -34.88
CA PRO A 230 4.57 -7.71 -34.97
C PRO A 230 5.36 -6.56 -34.35
N LEU A 231 4.89 -5.31 -34.48
CA LEU A 231 5.54 -4.14 -33.90
C LEU A 231 5.45 -4.19 -32.36
N GLU A 232 4.25 -4.43 -31.82
CA GLU A 232 4.07 -4.50 -30.37
C GLU A 232 4.87 -5.67 -29.78
N LYS A 233 4.94 -6.81 -30.50
CA LYS A 233 5.81 -7.93 -30.13
C LYS A 233 7.29 -7.54 -30.12
N GLN A 234 7.78 -6.84 -31.15
CA GLN A 234 9.17 -6.38 -31.19
C GLN A 234 9.49 -5.39 -30.05
N ILE A 235 8.60 -4.43 -29.80
CA ILE A 235 8.74 -3.47 -28.69
C ILE A 235 8.78 -4.22 -27.35
N ALA A 236 7.90 -5.21 -27.16
CA ALA A 236 7.87 -6.02 -25.95
C ALA A 236 9.15 -6.85 -25.78
N GLU A 237 9.66 -7.47 -26.84
CA GLU A 237 10.92 -8.24 -26.81
C GLU A 237 12.13 -7.35 -26.46
N ASP A 238 12.22 -6.15 -27.03
CA ASP A 238 13.28 -5.19 -26.73
C ASP A 238 13.21 -4.69 -25.28
N LYS A 239 12.00 -4.47 -24.75
CA LYS A 239 11.78 -4.11 -23.34
C LYS A 239 12.17 -5.26 -22.41
N ALA A 240 11.71 -6.48 -22.68
CA ALA A 240 12.04 -7.67 -21.89
C ALA A 240 13.57 -7.93 -21.87
N LYS A 241 14.25 -7.70 -22.99
CA LYS A 241 15.72 -7.80 -23.05
C LYS A 241 16.40 -6.77 -22.14
N LEU A 242 15.95 -5.53 -22.14
CA LEU A 242 16.49 -4.48 -21.27
C LEU A 242 16.22 -4.80 -19.79
N GLU A 243 15.02 -5.28 -19.48
CA GLU A 243 14.64 -5.70 -18.12
C GLU A 243 15.51 -6.85 -17.63
N ALA A 244 15.77 -7.87 -18.46
CA ALA A 244 16.67 -8.97 -18.11
C ALA A 244 18.13 -8.49 -17.87
N GLN A 245 18.63 -7.54 -18.68
CA GLN A 245 19.93 -6.91 -18.45
C GLN A 245 19.99 -6.19 -17.10
N LEU A 246 18.91 -5.52 -16.73
CA LEU A 246 18.81 -4.75 -15.49
C LEU A 246 18.59 -5.64 -14.25
N ALA A 247 17.93 -6.78 -14.42
CA ALA A 247 17.86 -7.82 -13.39
C ALA A 247 19.25 -8.41 -13.11
N LEU A 248 20.02 -8.72 -14.17
CA LEU A 248 21.40 -9.18 -14.02
C LEU A 248 22.31 -8.13 -13.35
N ALA A 249 22.16 -6.86 -13.74
CA ALA A 249 22.89 -5.76 -13.13
C ALA A 249 22.59 -5.64 -11.62
N HIS A 250 21.31 -5.76 -11.25
CA HIS A 250 20.87 -5.78 -9.86
C HIS A 250 21.46 -6.95 -9.07
N GLN A 251 21.40 -8.17 -9.59
CA GLN A 251 21.94 -9.35 -8.92
C GLN A 251 23.45 -9.20 -8.66
N ARG A 252 24.22 -8.77 -9.67
CA ARG A 252 25.67 -8.53 -9.54
C ARG A 252 25.98 -7.40 -8.57
N ALA A 253 25.16 -6.34 -8.56
CA ALA A 253 25.30 -5.25 -7.61
C ALA A 253 25.09 -5.75 -6.18
N MET A 254 24.09 -6.59 -5.93
CA MET A 254 23.84 -7.17 -4.61
C MET A 254 25.02 -8.02 -4.10
N THR A 255 25.66 -8.81 -4.96
CA THR A 255 26.88 -9.55 -4.61
C THR A 255 28.01 -8.62 -4.19
N ARG A 256 28.17 -7.48 -4.88
CA ARG A 256 29.20 -6.47 -4.54
C ARG A 256 28.86 -5.64 -3.31
N VAL A 257 27.58 -5.52 -2.96
CA VAL A 257 27.10 -4.81 -1.76
C VAL A 257 27.21 -5.66 -0.50
N GLN A 258 27.09 -6.99 -0.60
CA GLN A 258 27.17 -7.93 0.53
C GLN A 258 28.39 -7.69 1.46
N PRO A 259 29.64 -7.54 0.96
CA PRO A 259 30.79 -7.27 1.82
C PRO A 259 30.71 -5.94 2.58
N LEU A 260 30.04 -4.92 2.02
CA LEU A 260 29.82 -3.63 2.70
C LEU A 260 28.91 -3.80 3.92
N ILE A 261 27.90 -4.66 3.79
CA ILE A 261 26.94 -4.99 4.86
C ILE A 261 27.62 -5.84 5.93
N GLU A 262 28.37 -6.87 5.53
CA GLU A 262 29.14 -7.72 6.45
C GLU A 262 30.11 -6.88 7.29
N THR A 263 30.90 -6.03 6.62
CA THR A 263 31.84 -5.11 7.29
C THR A 263 31.12 -4.16 8.23
N ALA A 264 30.00 -3.56 7.80
CA ALA A 264 29.22 -2.65 8.62
C ALA A 264 28.65 -3.34 9.86
N PHE A 265 28.17 -4.58 9.72
CA PHE A 265 27.66 -5.36 10.84
C PHE A 265 28.77 -5.76 11.79
N GLN A 266 29.87 -6.33 11.32
CA GLN A 266 31.01 -6.73 12.16
C GLN A 266 31.55 -5.54 12.97
N LYS A 267 31.68 -4.38 12.32
CA LYS A 267 32.05 -3.13 12.99
C LYS A 267 31.01 -2.70 14.02
N ALA A 268 29.74 -2.67 13.64
CA ALA A 268 28.67 -2.29 14.55
C ALA A 268 28.57 -3.24 15.75
N PHE A 269 28.78 -4.55 15.55
CA PHE A 269 28.74 -5.57 16.58
C PHE A 269 29.92 -5.43 17.55
N SER A 270 31.15 -5.32 17.04
CA SER A 270 32.35 -5.17 17.87
C SER A 270 32.40 -3.86 18.67
N GLU A 271 31.87 -2.76 18.12
CA GLU A 271 31.85 -1.45 18.81
C GLU A 271 30.66 -1.30 19.79
N SER A 272 29.65 -2.17 19.71
CA SER A 272 28.42 -2.02 20.47
C SER A 272 28.46 -2.76 21.80
N LYS A 273 28.17 -2.02 22.88
CA LYS A 273 28.07 -2.58 24.24
C LYS A 273 26.74 -3.29 24.54
N ASN A 274 25.75 -3.13 23.66
CA ASN A 274 24.42 -3.76 23.74
C ASN A 274 23.73 -3.70 22.37
N GLU A 275 22.60 -4.38 22.25
CA GLU A 275 21.91 -4.60 20.98
C GLU A 275 21.22 -3.34 20.45
N ALA A 276 20.75 -2.44 21.33
CA ALA A 276 20.19 -1.16 20.90
C ALA A 276 21.24 -0.26 20.23
N LYS A 277 22.48 -0.27 20.72
CA LYS A 277 23.61 0.43 20.09
C LYS A 277 23.99 -0.18 18.76
N LEU A 278 23.97 -1.52 18.65
CA LEU A 278 24.18 -2.24 17.39
C LEU A 278 23.19 -1.77 16.33
N ILE A 279 21.89 -1.80 16.65
CA ILE A 279 20.83 -1.41 15.71
C ILE A 279 20.99 0.06 15.27
N LYS A 280 21.32 0.96 16.21
CA LYS A 280 21.60 2.37 15.89
C LYS A 280 22.84 2.56 15.02
N ALA A 281 23.87 1.74 15.20
CA ALA A 281 25.07 1.75 14.36
C ALA A 281 24.74 1.25 12.94
N LEU A 282 23.89 0.22 12.81
CA LEU A 282 23.39 -0.25 11.52
C LEU A 282 22.53 0.81 10.80
N ASP A 283 21.66 1.54 11.50
CA ASP A 283 20.88 2.65 10.89
C ASP A 283 21.82 3.75 10.38
N LYS A 284 22.94 4.03 11.06
CA LYS A 284 23.95 4.95 10.54
C LYS A 284 24.67 4.39 9.31
N ALA A 285 25.04 3.11 9.33
CA ALA A 285 25.72 2.45 8.23
C ALA A 285 24.86 2.40 6.96
N ARG A 286 23.54 2.25 7.11
CA ARG A 286 22.56 2.38 6.02
C ARG A 286 22.77 3.66 5.20
N ALA A 287 23.03 4.80 5.84
CA ALA A 287 23.25 6.04 5.09
C ALA A 287 24.54 6.00 4.24
N SER A 288 25.62 5.39 4.75
CA SER A 288 26.88 5.28 4.01
C SER A 288 26.84 4.23 2.91
N ILE A 289 26.23 3.06 3.18
CA ILE A 289 26.15 1.96 2.21
C ILE A 289 25.30 2.39 1.01
N SER A 290 24.22 3.16 1.22
CA SER A 290 23.32 3.57 0.14
C SER A 290 24.03 4.30 -1.00
N ALA A 291 24.95 5.22 -0.70
CA ALA A 291 25.66 5.95 -1.74
C ALA A 291 26.58 5.05 -2.58
N GLU A 292 27.30 4.12 -1.94
CA GLU A 292 28.17 3.17 -2.65
C GLU A 292 27.35 2.13 -3.41
N ALA A 293 26.25 1.64 -2.82
CA ALA A 293 25.35 0.67 -3.44
C ALA A 293 24.74 1.18 -4.76
N HIS A 294 24.33 2.46 -4.82
CA HIS A 294 23.88 3.08 -6.08
C HIS A 294 25.00 3.25 -7.10
N SER A 295 26.22 3.51 -6.63
CA SER A 295 27.40 3.63 -7.51
C SER A 295 27.78 2.27 -8.10
N ILE A 296 27.74 1.21 -7.30
CA ILE A 296 27.89 -0.17 -7.74
C ILE A 296 26.80 -0.53 -8.76
N LEU A 297 25.53 -0.24 -8.46
CA LEU A 297 24.42 -0.54 -9.39
C LEU A 297 24.60 0.20 -10.72
N MET A 298 24.99 1.48 -10.67
CA MET A 298 25.29 2.27 -11.87
C MET A 298 26.36 1.57 -12.73
N GLU A 299 27.46 1.14 -12.13
CA GLU A 299 28.53 0.42 -12.84
C GLU A 299 28.01 -0.87 -13.50
N GLU A 300 27.22 -1.66 -12.79
CA GLU A 300 26.65 -2.89 -13.33
C GLU A 300 25.59 -2.62 -14.43
N VAL A 301 24.83 -1.53 -14.34
CA VAL A 301 23.91 -1.09 -15.40
C VAL A 301 24.69 -0.72 -16.67
N VAL A 302 25.80 0.01 -16.52
CA VAL A 302 26.67 0.35 -17.66
C VAL A 302 27.25 -0.92 -18.27
N ARG A 303 27.75 -1.85 -17.44
CA ARG A 303 28.32 -3.13 -17.90
C ARG A 303 27.27 -4.01 -18.59
N ALA A 304 26.03 -4.04 -18.09
CA ALA A 304 24.98 -4.88 -18.67
C ALA A 304 24.40 -4.32 -19.98
N THR A 305 24.25 -3.00 -20.08
CA THR A 305 23.54 -2.35 -21.19
C THR A 305 24.46 -1.67 -22.20
N GLY A 306 25.72 -1.38 -21.83
CA GLY A 306 26.64 -0.54 -22.60
C GLY A 306 26.20 0.92 -22.71
N ARG A 307 25.16 1.34 -21.97
CA ARG A 307 24.57 2.68 -22.06
C ARG A 307 24.92 3.52 -20.85
N ARG A 308 25.21 4.79 -21.10
CA ARG A 308 25.53 5.79 -20.08
C ARG A 308 24.39 6.80 -19.93
N LEU A 309 23.92 7.00 -18.70
CA LEU A 309 23.06 8.12 -18.35
C LEU A 309 23.90 9.30 -17.86
N SER A 310 23.27 10.48 -17.82
CA SER A 310 23.79 11.68 -17.18
C SER A 310 22.95 12.01 -15.96
N ARG A 311 23.53 12.78 -15.03
CA ARG A 311 22.80 13.34 -13.89
C ARG A 311 21.49 14.03 -14.31
N LYS A 312 21.51 14.80 -15.41
CA LYS A 312 20.34 15.51 -15.94
C LYS A 312 19.21 14.58 -16.40
N ASP A 313 19.52 13.35 -16.79
CA ASP A 313 18.50 12.38 -17.18
C ASP A 313 17.69 11.89 -15.96
N LEU A 314 18.26 11.98 -14.75
CA LEU A 314 17.72 11.42 -13.51
C LEU A 314 17.14 12.49 -12.55
N GLU A 315 17.54 13.75 -12.68
CA GLU A 315 17.01 14.86 -11.86
C GLU A 315 15.66 15.42 -12.32
N LYS A 316 15.09 14.88 -13.42
CA LYS A 316 13.80 15.35 -13.93
C LYS A 316 12.67 15.00 -12.95
N LYS A 317 11.70 15.90 -12.76
CA LYS A 317 10.49 15.64 -11.96
C LYS A 317 9.75 14.39 -12.44
N GLU A 318 9.75 14.14 -13.75
CA GLU A 318 9.18 12.95 -14.38
C GLU A 318 9.79 11.66 -13.82
N VAL A 319 11.09 11.64 -13.49
CA VAL A 319 11.78 10.45 -12.96
C VAL A 319 11.38 10.17 -11.52
N VAL A 320 11.07 11.20 -10.73
CA VAL A 320 10.50 11.01 -9.38
C VAL A 320 9.14 10.33 -9.48
N HIS A 321 8.26 10.83 -10.36
CA HIS A 321 6.96 10.19 -10.61
C HIS A 321 7.10 8.79 -11.21
N LEU A 322 8.12 8.56 -12.03
CA LEU A 322 8.46 7.24 -12.56
C LEU A 322 8.90 6.25 -11.48
N ALA A 323 9.71 6.72 -10.53
CA ALA A 323 10.10 5.93 -9.37
C ALA A 323 8.88 5.62 -8.48
N GLU A 324 8.05 6.62 -8.19
CA GLU A 324 6.80 6.47 -7.44
C GLU A 324 5.85 5.44 -8.08
N SER A 325 5.68 5.49 -9.40
CA SER A 325 4.88 4.53 -10.20
C SER A 325 5.52 3.15 -10.38
N THR A 326 6.73 2.91 -9.88
CA THR A 326 7.41 1.61 -9.96
C THR A 326 7.74 0.99 -8.61
N THR A 327 7.33 1.66 -7.52
CA THR A 327 7.62 1.25 -6.15
C THR A 327 7.08 -0.11 -5.78
N ALA A 328 5.87 -0.46 -6.23
CA ALA A 328 5.26 -1.74 -5.87
C ALA A 328 6.10 -2.91 -6.37
N SER A 329 6.42 -3.84 -5.46
CA SER A 329 6.92 -5.14 -5.86
C SER A 329 5.77 -5.95 -6.48
N PRO A 330 5.97 -6.44 -7.72
CA PRO A 330 5.02 -7.29 -8.41
C PRO A 330 4.87 -8.67 -7.76
N ASN A 331 5.93 -9.15 -7.11
CA ASN A 331 6.04 -10.51 -6.57
C ASN A 331 5.39 -10.62 -5.19
N ASP A 332 4.88 -11.80 -4.90
CA ASP A 332 4.55 -12.21 -3.54
C ASP A 332 5.84 -12.32 -2.70
N LEU A 333 5.69 -12.13 -1.40
CA LEU A 333 6.78 -12.21 -0.43
C LEU A 333 6.40 -13.15 0.69
N LEU A 334 7.29 -14.09 1.03
CA LEU A 334 7.15 -14.96 2.18
C LEU A 334 8.30 -14.73 3.14
N HIS A 335 8.01 -14.46 4.41
CA HIS A 335 9.01 -14.29 5.45
C HIS A 335 8.84 -15.35 6.53
N THR A 336 9.87 -16.18 6.75
CA THR A 336 9.87 -17.21 7.81
C THR A 336 10.63 -16.71 9.02
N ASP A 337 10.11 -16.79 10.24
CA ASP A 337 10.84 -16.37 11.44
C ASP A 337 10.79 -17.48 12.50
N GLY A 338 11.89 -18.22 12.64
CA GLY A 338 11.99 -19.28 13.63
C GLY A 338 11.93 -18.79 15.08
N SER A 339 12.16 -17.49 15.35
CA SER A 339 12.06 -16.92 16.70
C SER A 339 10.61 -16.65 17.11
N SER A 340 9.77 -16.20 16.17
CA SER A 340 8.32 -16.08 16.37
C SER A 340 7.57 -17.36 16.00
N LYS A 341 8.22 -18.32 15.34
CA LYS A 341 7.60 -19.54 14.81
C LYS A 341 6.45 -19.24 13.85
N LEU A 342 6.55 -18.12 13.13
CA LEU A 342 5.55 -17.66 12.17
C LEU A 342 6.18 -17.54 10.79
N ALA A 343 5.37 -17.80 9.77
CA ALA A 343 5.58 -17.38 8.41
C ALA A 343 4.57 -16.27 8.08
N THR A 344 5.02 -15.19 7.44
CA THR A 344 4.15 -14.11 6.96
C THR A 344 4.24 -14.06 5.44
N TRP A 345 3.13 -14.35 4.78
CA TRP A 345 2.96 -14.19 3.35
C TRP A 345 2.30 -12.83 3.07
N ILE A 346 2.82 -12.10 2.08
CA ILE A 346 2.34 -10.80 1.64
C ILE A 346 2.16 -10.87 0.12
N SER A 347 0.96 -10.55 -0.37
CA SER A 347 0.71 -10.59 -1.81
C SER A 347 1.43 -9.47 -2.56
N GLY A 348 1.79 -9.74 -3.81
CA GLY A 348 2.23 -8.77 -4.80
C GLY A 348 1.14 -7.75 -5.14
N SER A 349 1.54 -6.62 -5.73
CA SER A 349 0.61 -5.61 -6.27
C SER A 349 1.22 -4.95 -7.51
N GLN A 350 0.38 -4.69 -8.52
CA GLN A 350 0.78 -3.89 -9.69
C GLN A 350 0.77 -2.41 -9.40
N ASN A 351 -0.28 -2.00 -8.71
CA ASN A 351 -0.51 -0.60 -8.41
C ASN A 351 0.36 -0.21 -7.23
N THR A 352 0.88 1.00 -7.29
CA THR A 352 1.70 1.52 -6.21
C THR A 352 0.88 2.30 -5.18
N ALA A 353 1.40 2.40 -3.96
CA ALA A 353 0.77 3.23 -2.93
C ALA A 353 0.76 4.74 -3.25
N HIS A 354 1.53 5.12 -4.28
CA HIS A 354 1.67 6.49 -4.78
C HIS A 354 0.78 6.79 -5.98
N GLU A 355 0.35 5.77 -6.74
CA GLU A 355 -0.62 5.90 -7.82
C GLU A 355 -2.05 5.92 -7.26
N ARG A 356 -2.49 7.11 -6.88
CA ARG A 356 -3.86 7.36 -6.39
C ARG A 356 -4.68 8.02 -7.49
N GLY A 357 -5.43 7.21 -8.21
CA GLY A 357 -6.37 7.63 -9.24
C GLY A 357 -7.80 7.19 -8.92
N ILE A 358 -8.75 7.65 -9.74
CA ILE A 358 -10.09 7.05 -9.78
C ILE A 358 -9.93 5.59 -10.21
N ASP A 359 -10.62 4.67 -9.52
CA ASP A 359 -10.59 3.22 -9.76
C ASP A 359 -9.21 2.55 -9.67
N THR A 360 -8.17 3.31 -9.26
CA THR A 360 -6.81 2.78 -9.05
C THR A 360 -6.62 2.45 -7.59
N LEU A 361 -6.22 1.22 -7.29
CA LEU A 361 -6.03 0.75 -5.92
C LEU A 361 -4.83 -0.19 -5.83
N ALA A 362 -3.88 0.16 -4.95
CA ALA A 362 -2.89 -0.78 -4.47
C ALA A 362 -3.45 -1.51 -3.25
N ASP A 363 -3.28 -2.82 -3.22
CA ASP A 363 -3.77 -3.64 -2.12
C ASP A 363 -2.87 -4.86 -1.96
N ARG A 364 -2.70 -5.31 -0.71
CA ARG A 364 -1.92 -6.49 -0.38
C ARG A 364 -2.63 -7.32 0.66
N GLN A 365 -2.83 -8.59 0.40
CA GLN A 365 -3.24 -9.53 1.44
C GLN A 365 -2.04 -9.89 2.31
N ILE A 366 -2.29 -9.98 3.61
CA ILE A 366 -1.32 -10.43 4.61
C ILE A 366 -1.88 -11.72 5.21
N ALA A 367 -1.08 -12.78 5.21
CA ALA A 367 -1.43 -14.04 5.86
C ALA A 367 -0.29 -14.48 6.78
N THR A 368 -0.62 -14.67 8.06
CA THR A 368 0.29 -15.28 9.03
C THR A 368 -0.03 -16.76 9.15
N VAL A 369 0.98 -17.62 9.13
CA VAL A 369 0.86 -19.07 9.30
C VAL A 369 1.85 -19.52 10.36
N ALA A 370 1.44 -20.39 11.28
CA ALA A 370 2.39 -21.00 12.21
C ALA A 370 3.34 -21.97 11.49
N LEU A 371 4.64 -21.89 11.80
CA LEU A 371 5.66 -22.81 11.27
C LEU A 371 5.59 -24.20 11.93
N GLU A 372 4.97 -24.31 13.10
CA GLU A 372 4.73 -25.58 13.76
C GLU A 372 3.38 -26.17 13.32
N GLU A 373 3.33 -27.49 13.10
CA GLU A 373 2.17 -28.21 12.58
C GLU A 373 0.86 -27.89 13.35
N ASN A 374 0.92 -27.97 14.68
CA ASN A 374 -0.21 -27.70 15.59
C ASN A 374 -0.28 -26.25 16.08
N GLY A 375 0.47 -25.32 15.46
CA GLY A 375 0.42 -23.92 15.81
C GLY A 375 -0.88 -23.24 15.37
N TYR A 376 -1.28 -22.19 16.11
CA TYR A 376 -2.40 -21.34 15.76
C TYR A 376 -2.13 -20.59 14.45
N THR A 377 -3.00 -20.79 13.46
CA THR A 377 -3.04 -19.98 12.23
C THR A 377 -4.31 -19.14 12.26
N PRO A 378 -4.21 -17.81 12.16
CA PRO A 378 -5.38 -16.94 12.12
C PRO A 378 -6.34 -17.28 10.97
N SER A 379 -7.63 -17.34 11.27
CA SER A 379 -8.72 -17.53 10.30
C SER A 379 -9.14 -16.23 9.60
N ARG A 380 -8.52 -15.09 9.96
CA ARG A 380 -8.89 -13.78 9.43
C ARG A 380 -8.37 -13.55 8.02
N LEU A 381 -9.15 -12.80 7.24
CA LEU A 381 -8.71 -12.15 6.01
C LEU A 381 -8.16 -10.77 6.36
N GLN A 382 -6.87 -10.52 6.11
CA GLN A 382 -6.25 -9.23 6.40
C GLN A 382 -5.71 -8.62 5.11
N ILE A 383 -6.19 -7.43 4.78
CA ILE A 383 -5.83 -6.68 3.57
C ILE A 383 -5.25 -5.34 4.00
N ARG A 384 -4.18 -4.93 3.34
CA ARG A 384 -3.58 -3.62 3.51
C ARG A 384 -3.78 -2.82 2.24
N THR A 385 -4.21 -1.57 2.38
CA THR A 385 -4.30 -0.60 1.28
C THR A 385 -3.60 0.70 1.67
N PRO A 386 -3.21 1.55 0.72
CA PRO A 386 -3.11 2.98 0.97
C PRO A 386 -4.48 3.53 1.38
N SER A 387 -4.49 4.76 1.89
CA SER A 387 -5.74 5.51 2.07
C SER A 387 -6.54 5.56 0.77
N LEU A 388 -7.81 5.17 0.81
CA LEU A 388 -8.68 5.02 -0.37
C LEU A 388 -9.05 6.37 -1.03
N ASP A 389 -8.96 7.47 -0.29
CA ASP A 389 -9.35 8.81 -0.71
C ASP A 389 -8.45 9.42 -1.78
N VAL A 390 -9.08 10.02 -2.79
CA VAL A 390 -8.46 10.89 -3.79
C VAL A 390 -8.92 12.32 -3.55
N LYS A 391 -7.99 13.27 -3.45
CA LYS A 391 -8.29 14.68 -3.13
C LYS A 391 -7.95 15.66 -4.23
N LYS A 392 -6.98 15.32 -5.08
CA LYS A 392 -6.37 16.29 -5.99
C LYS A 392 -7.10 16.24 -7.34
N GLY A 393 -7.64 17.38 -7.76
CA GLY A 393 -8.26 17.52 -9.08
C GLY A 393 -9.61 16.82 -9.26
N ILE A 394 -10.28 16.48 -8.15
CA ILE A 394 -11.57 15.78 -8.14
C ILE A 394 -12.55 16.49 -7.20
N LYS A 395 -13.84 16.52 -7.55
CA LYS A 395 -14.88 17.05 -6.66
C LYS A 395 -15.15 16.07 -5.52
N LYS A 396 -15.62 16.58 -4.38
CA LYS A 396 -15.87 15.77 -3.19
C LYS A 396 -16.83 14.60 -3.46
N LYS A 397 -17.94 14.86 -4.15
CA LYS A 397 -18.90 13.83 -4.58
C LYS A 397 -18.27 12.70 -5.38
N ASP A 398 -17.45 13.04 -6.37
CA ASP A 398 -16.77 12.04 -7.20
C ASP A 398 -15.75 11.24 -6.37
N ALA A 399 -15.08 11.87 -5.40
CA ALA A 399 -14.19 11.20 -4.47
C ALA A 399 -14.93 10.25 -3.49
N ILE A 400 -16.15 10.61 -3.06
CA ILE A 400 -17.02 9.76 -2.24
C ILE A 400 -17.45 8.52 -3.04
N ASN A 401 -17.89 8.72 -4.28
CA ASN A 401 -18.26 7.64 -5.20
C ASN A 401 -17.08 6.70 -5.47
N ASP A 402 -15.89 7.25 -5.73
CA ASP A 402 -14.67 6.48 -5.94
C ASP A 402 -14.30 5.59 -4.75
N VAL A 403 -14.44 6.09 -3.50
CA VAL A 403 -14.24 5.24 -2.31
C VAL A 403 -15.25 4.09 -2.27
N SER A 404 -16.53 4.36 -2.58
CA SER A 404 -17.56 3.33 -2.63
C SER A 404 -17.24 2.24 -3.67
N SER A 405 -16.82 2.64 -4.87
CA SER A 405 -16.38 1.73 -5.94
C SER A 405 -15.15 0.91 -5.54
N LYS A 406 -14.17 1.53 -4.88
CA LYS A 406 -12.95 0.84 -4.40
C LYS A 406 -13.28 -0.20 -3.32
N LEU A 407 -14.18 0.11 -2.39
CA LEU A 407 -14.65 -0.85 -1.39
C LEU A 407 -15.37 -2.03 -2.06
N ALA A 408 -16.19 -1.78 -3.08
CA ALA A 408 -16.84 -2.84 -3.85
C ALA A 408 -15.85 -3.71 -4.64
N SER A 409 -14.82 -3.10 -5.21
CA SER A 409 -13.73 -3.81 -5.89
C SER A 409 -12.95 -4.71 -4.94
N LEU A 410 -12.56 -4.20 -3.76
CA LEU A 410 -11.89 -5.00 -2.71
C LEU A 410 -12.76 -6.17 -2.23
N ALA A 411 -14.03 -5.89 -1.90
CA ALA A 411 -14.97 -6.90 -1.42
C ALA A 411 -15.14 -8.04 -2.44
N THR A 412 -15.15 -7.70 -3.73
CA THR A 412 -15.29 -8.67 -4.82
C THR A 412 -13.98 -9.43 -5.07
N LYS A 413 -12.84 -8.72 -5.20
CA LYS A 413 -11.53 -9.31 -5.47
C LYS A 413 -11.15 -10.38 -4.46
N TYR A 414 -11.45 -10.14 -3.18
CA TYR A 414 -11.09 -11.02 -2.08
C TYR A 414 -12.21 -11.94 -1.59
N ALA A 415 -13.36 -11.94 -2.28
CA ALA A 415 -14.56 -12.68 -1.88
C ALA A 415 -14.87 -12.51 -0.37
N ILE A 416 -14.90 -11.25 0.09
CA ILE A 416 -15.04 -10.95 1.53
C ILE A 416 -16.33 -11.54 2.10
N ASP A 417 -17.38 -11.64 1.29
CA ASP A 417 -18.65 -12.27 1.64
C ASP A 417 -18.51 -13.75 2.01
N GLU A 418 -17.56 -14.48 1.44
CA GLU A 418 -17.23 -15.86 1.82
C GLU A 418 -16.38 -15.90 3.10
N ALA A 419 -15.58 -14.86 3.34
CA ALA A 419 -14.69 -14.77 4.49
C ALA A 419 -15.38 -14.28 5.77
N VAL A 420 -16.61 -13.76 5.72
CA VAL A 420 -17.33 -13.24 6.89
C VAL A 420 -18.64 -13.99 7.19
N THR A 421 -18.87 -14.22 8.48
CA THR A 421 -20.06 -14.91 9.00
C THR A 421 -21.25 -13.96 9.01
N GLU A 422 -22.42 -14.45 8.56
CA GLU A 422 -23.66 -13.70 8.67
C GLU A 422 -24.17 -13.71 10.11
N LYS A 423 -24.49 -12.53 10.66
CA LYS A 423 -25.08 -12.39 11.99
C LYS A 423 -26.59 -12.16 11.91
N PRO A 424 -27.43 -12.99 12.55
CA PRO A 424 -28.89 -12.82 12.48
C PRO A 424 -29.32 -11.41 12.88
N GLY A 425 -30.16 -10.78 12.06
CA GLY A 425 -30.67 -9.41 12.29
C GLY A 425 -29.69 -8.27 11.99
N ILE A 426 -28.40 -8.56 11.75
CA ILE A 426 -27.37 -7.56 11.43
C ILE A 426 -26.88 -7.73 9.98
N GLY A 427 -26.67 -8.97 9.54
CA GLY A 427 -26.08 -9.30 8.25
C GLY A 427 -24.58 -9.56 8.33
N LYS A 428 -23.89 -9.46 7.19
CA LYS A 428 -22.45 -9.61 7.05
C LYS A 428 -21.77 -8.24 7.08
N ALA A 429 -20.60 -8.13 7.71
CA ALA A 429 -19.78 -6.93 7.66
C ALA A 429 -18.28 -7.24 7.79
N PHE A 430 -17.45 -6.31 7.29
CA PHE A 430 -16.00 -6.25 7.48
C PHE A 430 -15.60 -4.86 8.00
N THR A 431 -14.42 -4.76 8.62
CA THR A 431 -13.93 -3.50 9.18
C THR A 431 -12.89 -2.86 8.26
N TYR A 432 -13.04 -1.56 7.96
CA TYR A 432 -11.97 -0.72 7.41
C TYR A 432 -11.30 0.09 8.53
N ASN A 433 -10.14 -0.39 8.97
CA ASN A 433 -9.30 0.24 9.98
C ASN A 433 -8.51 1.41 9.37
N LEU A 434 -9.03 2.62 9.56
CA LEU A 434 -8.42 3.86 9.09
C LEU A 434 -7.48 4.40 10.18
N HIS A 435 -6.17 4.34 9.94
CA HIS A 435 -5.15 4.81 10.90
C HIS A 435 -4.77 6.30 10.72
N THR A 436 -5.65 7.06 10.10
CA THR A 436 -5.45 8.48 9.78
C THR A 436 -5.78 9.34 11.01
N ALA A 437 -5.06 10.45 11.22
CA ALA A 437 -5.39 11.33 12.34
C ALA A 437 -6.68 12.12 12.05
N ILE A 438 -7.49 12.30 13.08
CA ILE A 438 -8.70 13.13 13.04
C ILE A 438 -8.32 14.57 13.39
N ASN A 439 -8.75 15.56 12.60
CA ASN A 439 -8.56 17.00 12.90
C ASN A 439 -7.10 17.43 13.21
N ASP A 440 -6.11 16.84 12.52
CA ASP A 440 -4.70 17.29 12.63
C ASP A 440 -4.52 18.65 11.93
N TRP A 441 -4.88 19.74 12.62
CA TRP A 441 -4.89 21.12 12.09
C TRP A 441 -3.54 21.52 11.47
N LEU A 442 -2.44 21.24 12.16
CA LEU A 442 -1.08 21.50 11.66
C LEU A 442 -0.73 20.67 10.40
N GLY A 443 -1.43 19.55 10.19
CA GLY A 443 -1.20 18.62 9.10
C GLY A 443 -2.01 19.02 7.89
N ASP A 444 -3.27 19.36 8.13
CA ASP A 444 -4.21 19.81 7.13
C ASP A 444 -3.77 21.15 6.52
N THR A 445 -3.33 22.10 7.33
CA THR A 445 -2.71 23.35 6.85
C THR A 445 -1.42 23.10 6.04
N GLY A 446 -0.69 22.02 6.31
CA GLY A 446 0.49 21.58 5.55
C GLY A 446 0.18 20.81 4.28
N GLY A 447 -1.09 20.74 3.85
CA GLY A 447 -1.54 20.01 2.66
C GLY A 447 -1.70 18.50 2.87
N ASN A 448 -1.62 18.01 4.11
CA ASN A 448 -1.87 16.59 4.36
C ASN A 448 -3.36 16.22 4.24
N ASN A 449 -4.25 17.14 4.56
CA ASN A 449 -5.70 17.07 4.45
C ASN A 449 -6.28 15.75 5.00
N GLN A 450 -5.70 15.20 6.07
CA GLN A 450 -6.08 13.92 6.68
C GLN A 450 -7.56 13.91 7.08
N SER A 451 -8.05 14.99 7.68
CA SER A 451 -9.46 15.12 8.07
C SER A 451 -10.40 15.11 6.86
N ALA A 452 -10.03 15.78 5.77
CA ALA A 452 -10.80 15.73 4.52
C ALA A 452 -10.84 14.31 3.92
N GLY A 453 -9.74 13.56 4.04
CA GLY A 453 -9.69 12.16 3.62
C GLY A 453 -10.62 11.27 4.44
N ALA A 454 -10.59 11.43 5.77
CA ALA A 454 -11.49 10.70 6.68
C ALA A 454 -12.98 11.00 6.39
N ARG A 455 -13.32 12.27 6.13
CA ARG A 455 -14.68 12.69 5.72
C ARG A 455 -15.17 11.98 4.46
N ILE A 456 -14.32 11.96 3.42
CA ILE A 456 -14.60 11.28 2.13
C ILE A 456 -14.77 9.77 2.36
N ILE A 457 -13.90 9.16 3.15
CA ILE A 457 -13.92 7.72 3.42
C ILE A 457 -15.18 7.30 4.16
N LEU A 458 -15.54 7.99 5.25
CA LEU A 458 -16.74 7.69 6.03
C LEU A 458 -17.99 7.80 5.15
N SER A 459 -18.13 8.91 4.42
CA SER A 459 -19.24 9.12 3.47
C SER A 459 -19.27 8.04 2.37
N GLY A 460 -18.11 7.67 1.82
CA GLY A 460 -18.00 6.63 0.79
C GLY A 460 -18.36 5.24 1.30
N ALA A 461 -18.06 4.93 2.57
CA ALA A 461 -18.46 3.69 3.20
C ALA A 461 -19.98 3.61 3.42
N HIS A 462 -20.63 4.71 3.82
CA HIS A 462 -22.11 4.75 3.87
C HIS A 462 -22.73 4.53 2.50
N LEU A 463 -22.20 5.18 1.46
CA LEU A 463 -22.68 4.97 0.09
C LEU A 463 -22.49 3.52 -0.38
N TYR A 464 -21.35 2.91 -0.06
CA TYR A 464 -21.11 1.48 -0.30
C TYR A 464 -22.14 0.60 0.41
N ASN A 465 -22.43 0.88 1.68
CA ASN A 465 -23.38 0.11 2.48
C ASN A 465 -24.82 0.25 1.97
N LYS A 466 -25.23 1.47 1.58
CA LYS A 466 -26.52 1.72 0.93
C LYS A 466 -26.70 0.85 -0.31
N ALA A 467 -25.67 0.74 -1.14
CA ALA A 467 -25.72 -0.10 -2.33
C ALA A 467 -25.88 -1.60 -2.01
N GLN A 468 -25.40 -2.07 -0.85
CA GLN A 468 -25.63 -3.46 -0.42
C GLN A 468 -27.05 -3.69 0.10
N LEU A 469 -27.64 -2.68 0.76
CA LEU A 469 -29.02 -2.72 1.23
C LEU A 469 -30.03 -2.79 0.07
N ASN A 470 -29.84 -1.98 -0.98
CA ASN A 470 -30.73 -1.97 -2.15
C ASN A 470 -30.75 -3.30 -2.90
N LYS A 471 -29.60 -3.97 -3.03
CA LYS A 471 -29.52 -5.30 -3.65
C LYS A 471 -30.35 -6.33 -2.90
N LYS A 472 -30.29 -6.31 -1.57
CA LYS A 472 -31.10 -7.16 -0.70
C LYS A 472 -32.61 -6.94 -0.92
N ILE A 473 -33.05 -5.71 -1.18
CA ILE A 473 -34.46 -5.37 -1.44
C ILE A 473 -34.90 -5.83 -2.84
N GLU A 474 -34.08 -5.61 -3.87
CA GLU A 474 -34.36 -6.09 -5.23
C GLU A 474 -34.43 -7.62 -5.29
N GLU A 475 -33.53 -8.31 -4.58
CA GLU A 475 -33.52 -9.78 -4.43
C GLU A 475 -34.78 -10.32 -3.73
N GLN A 476 -35.30 -9.62 -2.71
CA GLN A 476 -36.54 -10.01 -2.02
C GLN A 476 -37.81 -9.75 -2.84
N ARG A 477 -37.78 -8.80 -3.78
CA ARG A 477 -38.93 -8.47 -4.65
C ARG A 477 -39.12 -9.43 -5.82
N VAL A 478 -38.11 -10.21 -6.21
CA VAL A 478 -38.18 -11.17 -7.32
C VAL A 478 -38.84 -12.51 -6.91
N VAL A 479 -39.28 -12.66 -5.66
CA VAL A 479 -39.86 -13.93 -5.14
C VAL A 479 -41.40 -13.96 -5.14
N SER A 480 -42.07 -13.11 -5.94
CA SER A 480 -43.52 -13.19 -6.13
C SER A 480 -43.92 -13.01 -7.58
N GLU A 481 -44.02 -14.11 -8.32
CA GLU A 481 -45.22 -14.61 -9.03
C GLU A 481 -44.82 -15.67 -10.06
N GLU A 482 -45.76 -16.57 -10.30
CA GLU A 482 -45.63 -17.85 -10.98
C GLU A 482 -45.03 -17.75 -12.40
N GLU A 483 -44.23 -18.77 -12.77
CA GLU A 483 -43.65 -19.06 -14.11
C GLU A 483 -42.36 -18.35 -14.56
N ILE A 484 -41.17 -18.78 -14.07
CA ILE A 484 -39.89 -18.71 -14.83
C ILE A 484 -39.00 -19.95 -14.52
N PRO A 485 -38.38 -20.60 -15.54
CA PRO A 485 -37.52 -21.78 -15.38
C PRO A 485 -36.11 -21.46 -14.88
N ALA A 486 -35.51 -22.44 -14.20
CA ALA A 486 -34.14 -22.51 -13.68
C ALA A 486 -33.75 -21.40 -12.68
N LYS A 487 -33.59 -21.81 -11.41
CA LYS A 487 -32.97 -21.06 -10.31
C LYS A 487 -31.81 -20.17 -10.82
N PRO A 488 -31.80 -18.86 -10.53
CA PRO A 488 -30.52 -18.18 -10.37
C PRO A 488 -29.88 -18.80 -9.13
N GLU A 489 -28.82 -19.58 -9.31
CA GLU A 489 -27.99 -20.06 -8.21
C GLU A 489 -27.41 -18.85 -7.47
N ASN A 490 -27.76 -18.73 -6.18
CA ASN A 490 -27.04 -18.03 -5.11
C ASN A 490 -26.36 -16.70 -5.49
N VAL A 491 -27.05 -15.57 -5.33
CA VAL A 491 -26.36 -14.30 -5.07
C VAL A 491 -26.74 -13.86 -3.66
N ALA A 492 -25.84 -14.11 -2.70
CA ALA A 492 -26.01 -13.73 -1.30
C ALA A 492 -25.78 -12.22 -1.11
N PRO A 493 -26.46 -11.57 -0.15
CA PRO A 493 -26.23 -10.16 0.17
C PRO A 493 -24.75 -9.92 0.54
N LYS A 494 -24.16 -8.88 -0.05
CA LYS A 494 -22.75 -8.50 0.14
C LYS A 494 -22.54 -7.79 1.51
N PRO A 495 -21.34 -7.91 2.11
CA PRO A 495 -21.08 -7.41 3.45
C PRO A 495 -21.02 -5.88 3.52
N TYR A 496 -21.44 -5.31 4.65
CA TYR A 496 -21.20 -3.90 4.97
C TYR A 496 -19.73 -3.63 5.30
N CYS A 497 -19.27 -2.40 5.01
CA CYS A 497 -18.00 -1.84 5.45
C CYS A 497 -18.23 -0.94 6.67
N LEU A 498 -17.68 -1.31 7.83
CA LEU A 498 -17.70 -0.49 9.05
C LEU A 498 -16.34 0.18 9.21
N VAL A 499 -16.30 1.52 9.26
CA VAL A 499 -15.04 2.27 9.31
C VAL A 499 -14.62 2.50 10.77
N GLN A 500 -13.47 1.98 11.15
CA GLN A 500 -12.85 2.23 12.45
C GLN A 500 -11.71 3.23 12.29
N ASN A 501 -12.03 4.53 12.41
CA ASN A 501 -11.06 5.60 12.29
C ASN A 501 -10.50 5.99 13.66
N ILE A 502 -9.35 5.42 14.05
CA ILE A 502 -8.69 5.73 15.33
C ILE A 502 -7.32 6.32 15.04
N SER A 503 -7.05 7.51 15.58
CA SER A 503 -5.77 8.20 15.49
C SER A 503 -4.68 7.43 16.25
N VAL A 504 -3.73 6.81 15.55
CA VAL A 504 -2.65 5.99 16.16
C VAL A 504 -1.30 6.69 16.28
N ASN A 505 -1.17 7.92 15.78
CA ASN A 505 0.10 8.67 15.75
C ASN A 505 0.30 9.62 16.94
N GLY A 506 -0.59 9.59 17.95
CA GLY A 506 -0.54 10.53 19.07
C GLY A 506 -0.79 11.99 18.69
N PHE A 507 -1.30 12.23 17.47
CA PHE A 507 -1.72 13.54 16.98
C PHE A 507 -3.18 13.48 16.54
N GLY A 508 -3.81 14.65 16.43
CA GLY A 508 -5.23 14.76 16.13
C GLY A 508 -6.10 14.50 17.34
N ASP A 509 -7.41 14.47 17.13
CA ASP A 509 -8.39 14.23 18.18
C ASP A 509 -8.45 12.74 18.53
N SER A 510 -8.72 12.46 19.80
CA SER A 510 -9.20 11.14 20.24
C SER A 510 -10.67 10.98 19.86
N LEU A 511 -11.17 9.74 19.89
CA LEU A 511 -12.61 9.49 19.78
C LEU A 511 -13.37 10.04 21.00
N GLY A 512 -14.66 10.31 20.81
CA GLY A 512 -15.59 10.76 21.84
C GLY A 512 -16.76 11.58 21.26
N TYR A 513 -17.92 11.51 21.90
CA TYR A 513 -19.16 12.18 21.48
C TYR A 513 -19.26 13.67 21.83
N GLY A 514 -18.19 14.28 22.36
CA GLY A 514 -18.12 15.71 22.70
C GLY A 514 -17.32 16.57 21.71
N GLY A 515 -16.85 15.97 20.60
CA GLY A 515 -16.03 16.63 19.60
C GLY A 515 -16.82 17.30 18.48
N ASN A 516 -16.17 17.56 17.35
CA ASN A 516 -16.87 18.02 16.15
C ASN A 516 -17.55 16.86 15.39
N ASP A 517 -18.25 17.20 14.32
CA ASP A 517 -18.99 16.25 13.48
C ASP A 517 -18.16 15.05 13.02
N LEU A 518 -16.89 15.27 12.64
CA LEU A 518 -16.03 14.18 12.17
C LEU A 518 -15.62 13.26 13.33
N THR A 519 -15.31 13.82 14.49
CA THR A 519 -14.98 13.04 15.68
C THR A 519 -16.18 12.22 16.15
N THR A 520 -17.37 12.82 16.15
CA THR A 520 -18.63 12.15 16.52
C THR A 520 -18.94 11.01 15.55
N GLU A 521 -18.81 11.24 14.24
CA GLU A 521 -18.99 10.20 13.22
C GLU A 521 -17.98 9.07 13.36
N ALA A 522 -16.70 9.41 13.50
CA ALA A 522 -15.64 8.42 13.67
C ALA A 522 -15.83 7.57 14.93
N THR A 523 -16.36 8.18 16.00
CA THR A 523 -16.66 7.47 17.26
C THR A 523 -17.80 6.49 17.06
N LEU A 524 -18.93 6.94 16.49
CA LEU A 524 -20.08 6.09 16.23
C LEU A 524 -19.72 4.90 15.33
N MET A 525 -19.00 5.15 14.24
CA MET A 525 -18.63 4.10 13.30
C MET A 525 -17.59 3.12 13.87
N ALA A 526 -16.65 3.59 14.68
CA ALA A 526 -15.72 2.71 15.39
C ALA A 526 -16.43 1.83 16.43
N GLU A 527 -17.37 2.39 17.19
CA GLU A 527 -18.15 1.63 18.16
C GLU A 527 -19.07 0.61 17.48
N MET A 528 -19.68 0.94 16.34
CA MET A 528 -20.44 -0.02 15.54
C MET A 528 -19.56 -1.17 15.01
N ALA A 529 -18.35 -0.86 14.53
CA ALA A 529 -17.38 -1.87 14.10
C ALA A 529 -17.01 -2.82 15.26
N MET A 530 -16.74 -2.27 16.45
CA MET A 530 -16.47 -3.07 17.64
C MET A 530 -17.68 -3.90 18.07
N LEU A 531 -18.89 -3.33 18.11
CA LEU A 531 -20.13 -4.06 18.45
C LEU A 531 -20.35 -5.25 17.52
N TYR A 532 -20.17 -5.04 16.20
CA TYR A 532 -20.24 -6.13 15.24
C TYR A 532 -19.25 -7.24 15.56
N ASN A 533 -18.00 -6.93 15.94
CA ASN A 533 -16.99 -7.97 16.17
C ASN A 533 -17.05 -8.59 17.58
N LEU A 534 -17.54 -7.87 18.58
CA LEU A 534 -17.57 -8.28 19.99
C LEU A 534 -18.80 -9.12 20.36
N VAL A 535 -19.94 -8.90 19.70
CA VAL A 535 -21.22 -9.51 20.10
C VAL A 535 -21.48 -10.77 19.31
N GLY A 536 -21.52 -11.90 20.01
CA GLY A 536 -21.84 -13.22 19.46
C GLY A 536 -23.34 -13.55 19.47
N GLU A 537 -23.71 -14.72 18.93
CA GLU A 537 -25.11 -15.14 18.83
C GLU A 537 -25.82 -15.35 20.18
N ASN A 538 -25.04 -15.64 21.23
CA ASN A 538 -25.51 -15.93 22.58
C ASN A 538 -25.28 -14.76 23.55
N ASP A 539 -24.83 -13.60 23.07
CA ASP A 539 -24.54 -12.44 23.94
C ASP A 539 -25.84 -11.73 24.34
N ALA A 540 -25.98 -11.38 25.62
CA ALA A 540 -27.15 -10.68 26.16
C ALA A 540 -27.41 -9.31 25.48
N ALA A 541 -26.37 -8.67 24.93
CA ALA A 541 -26.51 -7.40 24.21
C ALA A 541 -27.01 -7.56 22.77
N LYS A 542 -27.16 -8.79 22.25
CA LYS A 542 -27.50 -9.06 20.84
C LYS A 542 -28.72 -8.27 20.34
N GLN A 543 -29.83 -8.26 21.09
CA GLN A 543 -31.04 -7.56 20.68
C GLN A 543 -30.82 -6.05 20.56
N LYS A 544 -30.18 -5.42 21.55
CA LYS A 544 -29.85 -3.99 21.50
C LYS A 544 -28.88 -3.66 20.36
N VAL A 545 -27.95 -4.57 20.06
CA VAL A 545 -27.03 -4.40 18.93
C VAL A 545 -27.78 -4.49 17.60
N GLN A 546 -28.73 -5.42 17.46
CA GLN A 546 -29.62 -5.47 16.30
C GLN A 546 -30.38 -4.14 16.13
N GLU A 547 -30.93 -3.58 17.21
CA GLU A 547 -31.59 -2.27 17.18
C GLU A 547 -30.66 -1.15 16.69
N VAL A 548 -29.39 -1.14 17.09
CA VAL A 548 -28.38 -0.18 16.56
C VAL A 548 -28.23 -0.31 15.04
N PHE A 549 -28.12 -1.53 14.53
CA PHE A 549 -28.01 -1.77 13.08
C PHE A 549 -29.33 -1.51 12.34
N GLU A 550 -30.49 -1.65 12.98
CA GLU A 550 -31.77 -1.22 12.42
C GLU A 550 -31.84 0.30 12.24
N GLN A 551 -31.35 1.08 13.21
CA GLN A 551 -31.22 2.54 13.05
C GLN A 551 -30.30 2.88 11.88
N TYR A 552 -29.19 2.15 11.75
CA TYR A 552 -28.28 2.36 10.63
C TYR A 552 -28.91 2.04 9.28
N ASN A 553 -29.66 0.95 9.16
CA ASN A 553 -30.38 0.61 7.92
C ASN A 553 -31.41 1.70 7.57
N LYS A 554 -32.17 2.21 8.54
CA LYS A 554 -33.11 3.33 8.34
C LYS A 554 -32.41 4.59 7.81
N PHE A 555 -31.24 4.90 8.35
CA PHE A 555 -30.41 5.99 7.84
C PHE A 555 -29.97 5.74 6.39
N LEU A 556 -29.49 4.54 6.06
CA LEU A 556 -29.04 4.20 4.71
C LEU A 556 -30.17 4.26 3.67
N ASP A 557 -31.37 3.84 4.03
CA ASP A 557 -32.56 3.92 3.16
C ASP A 557 -32.88 5.38 2.78
N GLN A 558 -32.68 6.32 3.71
CA GLN A 558 -32.95 7.75 3.54
C GLN A 558 -31.77 8.56 3.00
N ALA A 559 -30.55 8.04 3.13
CA ALA A 559 -29.30 8.72 2.73
C ALA A 559 -29.32 9.15 1.26
N ASP A 560 -28.69 10.27 0.91
CA ASP A 560 -28.54 10.65 -0.50
C ASP A 560 -27.64 9.63 -1.24
N ALA A 561 -28.06 9.20 -2.43
CA ALA A 561 -27.25 8.33 -3.29
C ALA A 561 -26.08 9.08 -3.95
N TYR A 562 -26.11 10.42 -3.95
CA TYR A 562 -25.15 11.28 -4.63
C TYR A 562 -24.78 12.51 -3.79
N PRO A 563 -24.30 12.33 -2.55
CA PRO A 563 -24.13 13.42 -1.60
C PRO A 563 -23.10 14.45 -2.10
N GLU A 564 -23.50 15.73 -2.08
CA GLU A 564 -22.58 16.85 -2.34
C GLU A 564 -21.75 17.22 -1.09
N ASP A 565 -22.25 16.86 0.10
CA ASP A 565 -21.65 17.14 1.42
C ASP A 565 -21.25 15.86 2.19
N ASP A 566 -20.82 16.02 3.44
CA ASP A 566 -20.51 14.86 4.31
C ASP A 566 -21.79 14.07 4.61
N LEU A 567 -21.80 12.78 4.26
CA LEU A 567 -22.90 11.87 4.57
C LEU A 567 -22.62 11.19 5.91
N PHE A 568 -23.01 11.82 7.02
CA PHE A 568 -22.69 11.35 8.37
C PHE A 568 -23.90 10.77 9.09
N PHE A 569 -23.78 9.53 9.57
CA PHE A 569 -24.83 8.85 10.32
C PHE A 569 -25.11 9.56 11.65
N SER A 570 -24.08 9.98 12.36
CA SER A 570 -24.16 10.65 13.68
C SER A 570 -25.00 11.92 13.69
N LYS A 571 -25.24 12.56 12.53
CA LYS A 571 -26.08 13.76 12.42
C LYS A 571 -27.57 13.47 12.30
N SER A 572 -27.92 12.26 11.85
CA SER A 572 -29.31 11.82 11.72
C SER A 572 -29.95 11.57 13.09
N ASP A 573 -31.28 11.54 13.14
CA ASP A 573 -31.98 11.22 14.38
C ASP A 573 -31.81 9.74 14.74
N GLU A 574 -31.73 8.88 13.72
CA GLU A 574 -31.35 7.47 13.83
C GLU A 574 -29.95 7.31 14.45
N GLY A 575 -28.98 8.13 14.03
CA GLY A 575 -27.61 8.11 14.57
C GLY A 575 -27.55 8.53 16.03
N LYS A 576 -28.30 9.57 16.42
CA LYS A 576 -28.42 9.98 17.83
C LYS A 576 -29.07 8.88 18.68
N ALA A 577 -30.08 8.20 18.14
CA ALA A 577 -30.71 7.06 18.80
C ALA A 577 -29.74 5.88 18.95
N ALA A 578 -28.95 5.59 17.92
CA ALA A 578 -27.89 4.58 17.96
C ALA A 578 -26.85 4.90 19.04
N ILE A 579 -26.34 6.14 19.12
CA ILE A 579 -25.40 6.58 20.17
C ILE A 579 -25.97 6.31 21.57
N ALA A 580 -27.24 6.66 21.80
CA ALA A 580 -27.89 6.41 23.09
C ALA A 580 -28.04 4.92 23.41
N LEU A 581 -28.33 4.08 22.41
CA LEU A 581 -28.39 2.62 22.59
C LEU A 581 -27.01 2.04 22.91
N ILE A 582 -25.96 2.49 22.22
CA ILE A 582 -24.58 2.05 22.47
C ILE A 582 -24.13 2.41 23.89
N GLY A 583 -24.48 3.61 24.39
CA GLY A 583 -24.26 3.99 25.78
C GLY A 583 -24.85 2.98 26.77
N LYS A 584 -26.13 2.61 26.59
CA LYS A 584 -26.81 1.61 27.42
C LYS A 584 -26.20 0.20 27.32
N ILE A 585 -25.66 -0.17 26.15
CA ILE A 585 -24.96 -1.44 25.97
C ILE A 585 -23.66 -1.44 26.79
N LYS A 586 -22.87 -0.37 26.70
CA LYS A 586 -21.60 -0.22 27.42
C LYS A 586 -21.80 -0.19 28.93
N GLU A 587 -22.81 0.55 29.42
CA GLU A 587 -23.22 0.53 30.83
C GLU A 587 -23.55 -0.89 31.31
N ALA A 588 -24.30 -1.66 30.52
CA ALA A 588 -24.62 -3.04 30.86
C ALA A 588 -23.37 -3.93 30.89
N TRP A 589 -22.37 -3.69 30.02
CA TRP A 589 -21.11 -4.44 30.02
C TRP A 589 -20.17 -4.10 31.18
N GLN A 590 -20.35 -2.96 31.85
CA GLN A 590 -19.63 -2.65 33.09
C GLN A 590 -20.06 -3.56 34.25
N VAL A 591 -21.27 -4.14 34.17
CA VAL A 591 -21.81 -5.08 35.16
C VAL A 591 -21.56 -6.52 34.67
N ARG A 592 -20.77 -7.31 35.41
CA ARG A 592 -20.38 -8.67 35.01
C ARG A 592 -21.26 -9.74 35.65
N GLU A 593 -21.72 -10.70 34.85
CA GLU A 593 -22.49 -11.87 35.33
C GLU A 593 -21.76 -13.22 35.19
N GLU A 594 -20.69 -13.36 34.39
CA GLU A 594 -20.01 -14.66 34.19
C GLU A 594 -18.47 -14.61 34.11
N GLU A 595 -17.84 -15.72 34.50
CA GLU A 595 -16.40 -15.99 34.38
C GLU A 595 -16.07 -16.45 32.95
N VAL A 596 -15.12 -15.78 32.28
CA VAL A 596 -14.72 -16.14 30.91
C VAL A 596 -13.81 -17.37 30.97
N VAL A 597 -14.39 -18.57 30.96
CA VAL A 597 -13.65 -19.82 30.79
C VAL A 597 -13.63 -20.18 29.31
N ASN A 598 -12.73 -19.56 28.55
CA ASN A 598 -12.54 -19.89 27.13
C ASN A 598 -11.06 -20.06 26.79
N ASN A 599 -10.69 -21.20 26.21
CA ASN A 599 -9.32 -21.48 25.77
C ASN A 599 -8.98 -20.81 24.43
N ASN A 600 -9.96 -20.30 23.68
CA ASN A 600 -9.75 -19.64 22.40
C ASN A 600 -9.12 -18.23 22.58
N PRO A 601 -7.92 -17.98 22.04
CA PRO A 601 -7.26 -16.67 22.10
C PRO A 601 -8.11 -15.49 21.59
N VAL A 602 -8.89 -15.70 20.53
CA VAL A 602 -9.75 -14.66 19.93
C VAL A 602 -10.86 -14.27 20.88
N GLU A 603 -11.54 -15.24 21.51
CA GLU A 603 -12.64 -14.97 22.44
C GLU A 603 -12.16 -14.28 23.72
N ARG A 604 -10.96 -14.62 24.19
CA ARG A 604 -10.31 -13.92 25.31
C ARG A 604 -10.00 -12.47 24.96
N ALA A 605 -9.46 -12.22 23.75
CA ALA A 605 -9.20 -10.87 23.26
C ALA A 605 -10.50 -10.06 23.07
N LYS A 606 -11.59 -10.69 22.59
CA LYS A 606 -12.92 -10.06 22.53
C LYS A 606 -13.38 -9.64 23.92
N ALA A 607 -13.29 -10.52 24.92
CA ALA A 607 -13.70 -10.18 26.28
C ALA A 607 -12.90 -9.00 26.87
N ALA A 608 -11.58 -8.96 26.64
CA ALA A 608 -10.75 -7.83 27.07
C ALA A 608 -11.12 -6.53 26.34
N LEU A 609 -11.28 -6.57 25.01
CA LEU A 609 -11.67 -5.39 24.22
C LEU A 609 -13.08 -4.90 24.57
N LYS A 610 -14.01 -5.81 24.90
CA LYS A 610 -15.34 -5.49 25.43
C LYS A 610 -15.25 -4.70 26.74
N THR A 611 -14.40 -5.13 27.68
CA THR A 611 -14.14 -4.40 28.93
C THR A 611 -13.52 -3.02 28.65
N MET A 612 -12.56 -2.92 27.72
CA MET A 612 -11.95 -1.64 27.35
C MET A 612 -12.96 -0.67 26.73
N MET A 613 -13.80 -1.15 25.80
CA MET A 613 -14.84 -0.35 25.16
C MET A 613 -15.89 0.11 26.16
N ALA A 614 -16.31 -0.78 27.08
CA ALA A 614 -17.28 -0.43 28.13
C ALA A 614 -16.79 0.71 29.05
N ASN A 615 -15.49 0.94 29.14
CA ASN A 615 -14.86 1.97 29.97
C ASN A 615 -14.21 3.09 29.14
N ASP A 616 -14.56 3.23 27.87
CA ASP A 616 -14.08 4.33 27.01
C ASP A 616 -12.56 4.43 26.81
N LEU A 617 -11.82 3.32 26.94
CA LEU A 617 -10.39 3.35 26.69
C LEU A 617 -10.07 3.66 25.21
N HIS A 618 -10.98 3.37 24.26
CA HIS A 618 -10.86 3.78 22.86
C HIS A 618 -11.03 5.29 22.63
N HIS A 619 -11.53 6.03 23.62
CA HIS A 619 -11.55 7.51 23.62
C HIS A 619 -10.21 8.12 24.07
N GLN A 620 -9.19 7.31 24.37
CA GLN A 620 -7.90 7.78 24.86
C GLN A 620 -6.77 7.41 23.90
N HIS A 621 -6.01 8.41 23.45
CA HIS A 621 -4.89 8.23 22.53
C HIS A 621 -3.86 7.21 23.01
N GLU A 622 -3.66 7.10 24.33
CA GLU A 622 -2.72 6.17 24.94
C GLU A 622 -3.01 4.70 24.58
N TYR A 623 -4.28 4.34 24.45
CA TYR A 623 -4.71 2.97 24.14
C TYR A 623 -5.02 2.75 22.66
N SER A 624 -4.99 3.79 21.81
CA SER A 624 -5.35 3.71 20.38
C SER A 624 -4.70 2.53 19.64
N LYS A 625 -3.39 2.30 19.85
CA LYS A 625 -2.68 1.18 19.20
C LYS A 625 -3.07 -0.18 19.76
N LEU A 626 -3.31 -0.26 21.07
CA LEU A 626 -3.76 -1.50 21.71
C LEU A 626 -5.15 -1.88 21.22
N ILE A 627 -6.10 -0.93 21.23
CA ILE A 627 -7.47 -1.09 20.71
C ILE A 627 -7.43 -1.54 19.24
N GLN A 628 -6.71 -0.82 18.37
CA GLN A 628 -6.60 -1.18 16.95
C GLN A 628 -5.98 -2.57 16.74
N SER A 629 -4.95 -2.93 17.52
CA SER A 629 -4.31 -4.25 17.40
C SER A 629 -5.23 -5.38 17.86
N LEU A 630 -5.97 -5.19 18.96
CA LEU A 630 -6.96 -6.15 19.43
C LEU A 630 -8.13 -6.27 18.45
N SER A 631 -8.61 -5.15 17.90
CA SER A 631 -9.70 -5.13 16.90
C SER A 631 -9.33 -5.97 15.67
N ILE A 632 -8.19 -5.69 15.04
CA ILE A 632 -7.74 -6.46 13.86
C ILE A 632 -7.53 -7.94 14.20
N PHE A 633 -7.07 -8.24 15.42
CA PHE A 633 -6.88 -9.63 15.85
C PHE A 633 -8.18 -10.43 15.97
N ILE A 634 -9.30 -9.78 16.34
CA ILE A 634 -10.61 -10.44 16.51
C ILE A 634 -11.51 -10.41 15.27
N GLU A 635 -11.19 -9.55 14.30
CA GLU A 635 -11.95 -9.37 13.06
C GLU A 635 -11.85 -10.58 12.13
N GLU A 636 -12.95 -10.94 11.47
CA GLU A 636 -12.95 -12.01 10.46
C GLU A 636 -12.39 -11.54 9.11
N ALA A 637 -12.68 -10.29 8.75
CA ALA A 637 -12.12 -9.61 7.60
C ALA A 637 -11.77 -8.16 7.95
N SER A 638 -10.52 -7.79 7.72
CA SER A 638 -9.95 -6.51 8.09
C SER A 638 -9.24 -5.88 6.92
N ILE A 639 -9.60 -4.65 6.59
CA ILE A 639 -8.88 -3.81 5.63
C ILE A 639 -8.22 -2.70 6.42
N ALA A 640 -6.92 -2.50 6.30
CA ALA A 640 -6.18 -1.45 7.02
C ALA A 640 -5.59 -0.44 6.03
N GLY A 641 -5.87 0.85 6.25
CA GLY A 641 -5.45 1.94 5.37
C GLY A 641 -4.94 3.19 6.08
N CYS A 642 -3.98 3.88 5.46
CA CYS A 642 -3.44 5.15 5.96
C CYS A 642 -2.78 6.00 4.86
N LYS A 643 -2.79 7.33 5.01
CA LYS A 643 -2.13 8.26 4.07
C LYS A 643 -0.60 8.08 4.05
N SER A 644 0.04 8.00 5.22
CA SER A 644 1.45 7.58 5.39
C SER A 644 1.46 6.06 5.66
N GLY A 645 1.02 5.33 4.65
CA GLY A 645 0.40 4.00 4.79
C GLY A 645 1.28 2.89 5.35
N ASN A 646 2.60 3.05 5.38
CA ASN A 646 3.50 1.95 5.76
C ASN A 646 3.84 2.02 7.23
N GLU A 647 4.16 3.22 7.72
CA GLU A 647 4.61 3.46 9.08
C GLU A 647 3.59 3.01 10.14
N ARG A 648 2.35 3.48 9.99
CA ARG A 648 1.28 3.23 10.98
C ARG A 648 0.71 1.82 10.85
N ALA A 649 0.51 1.36 9.61
CA ALA A 649 0.06 0.00 9.36
C ALA A 649 1.09 -1.02 9.87
N GLN A 650 2.40 -0.77 9.71
CA GLN A 650 3.45 -1.60 10.28
C GLN A 650 3.39 -1.62 11.81
N ALA A 651 3.18 -0.46 12.45
CA ALA A 651 3.08 -0.38 13.91
C ALA A 651 1.92 -1.22 14.48
N ILE A 652 0.76 -1.19 13.82
CA ILE A 652 -0.41 -1.98 14.22
C ILE A 652 -0.24 -3.45 13.82
N ASN A 653 0.05 -3.75 12.55
CA ASN A 653 0.21 -5.13 12.07
C ASN A 653 1.35 -5.86 12.78
N GLY A 654 2.42 -5.15 13.18
CA GLY A 654 3.50 -5.69 14.00
C GLY A 654 3.00 -6.17 15.36
N ARG A 655 2.12 -5.41 16.01
CA ARG A 655 1.48 -5.80 17.27
C ARG A 655 0.46 -6.92 17.08
N VAL A 656 -0.28 -6.92 15.96
CA VAL A 656 -1.15 -8.06 15.59
C VAL A 656 -0.35 -9.34 15.41
N ALA A 657 0.82 -9.28 14.77
CA ALA A 657 1.71 -10.44 14.63
C ALA A 657 2.27 -10.94 15.98
N ILE A 658 2.44 -10.05 16.98
CA ILE A 658 2.73 -10.47 18.36
C ILE A 658 1.55 -11.25 18.95
N LEU A 659 0.31 -10.78 18.75
CA LEU A 659 -0.89 -11.48 19.22
C LEU A 659 -1.00 -12.87 18.59
N ASP A 660 -0.76 -13.00 17.27
CA ASP A 660 -0.71 -14.28 16.57
C ASP A 660 0.35 -15.22 17.16
N HIS A 661 1.54 -14.69 17.44
CA HIS A 661 2.64 -15.45 18.04
C HIS A 661 2.31 -15.97 19.44
N GLU A 662 1.75 -15.13 20.31
CA GLU A 662 1.38 -15.57 21.67
C GLU A 662 0.18 -16.52 21.64
N ALA A 663 -0.77 -16.34 20.71
CA ALA A 663 -1.88 -17.26 20.52
C ALA A 663 -1.41 -18.66 20.10
N ALA A 664 -0.37 -18.75 19.26
CA ALA A 664 0.24 -20.02 18.87
C ALA A 664 0.89 -20.78 20.04
N LYS A 665 1.35 -20.08 21.09
CA LYS A 665 1.86 -20.72 22.31
C LYS A 665 0.76 -21.18 23.25
N ALA A 666 -0.30 -20.37 23.40
CA ALA A 666 -1.38 -20.63 24.35
C ALA A 666 -2.08 -21.99 24.09
N ASN A 667 -2.22 -22.39 22.82
CA ASN A 667 -2.86 -23.66 22.44
C ASN A 667 -2.10 -24.94 22.85
N LYS A 668 -0.87 -24.82 23.38
CA LYS A 668 -0.05 -25.98 23.79
C LYS A 668 -0.23 -26.41 25.25
N GLY A 669 -1.14 -25.78 25.99
CA GLY A 669 -1.29 -26.05 27.43
C GLY A 669 -0.02 -25.70 28.22
N GLU A 670 0.89 -24.90 27.65
CA GLU A 670 2.07 -24.40 28.37
C GLU A 670 1.58 -23.57 29.58
N PRO A 671 1.82 -24.02 30.83
CA PRO A 671 1.13 -23.47 32.00
C PRO A 671 1.52 -22.04 32.41
N LYS A 672 2.12 -21.22 31.52
CA LYS A 672 2.76 -19.94 31.87
C LYS A 672 2.80 -18.89 30.75
N ASP A 673 1.81 -18.79 29.86
CA ASP A 673 1.77 -17.56 29.05
C ASP A 673 1.30 -16.36 29.90
N HIS A 674 2.27 -15.58 30.36
CA HIS A 674 2.06 -14.35 31.12
C HIS A 674 1.38 -13.25 30.30
N PHE A 675 1.31 -13.38 28.96
CA PHE A 675 0.66 -12.40 28.11
C PHE A 675 -0.86 -12.58 28.11
N PHE A 676 -1.35 -13.76 27.73
CA PHE A 676 -2.79 -14.04 27.72
C PHE A 676 -3.42 -14.06 29.13
N ARG A 677 -2.64 -14.27 30.20
CA ARG A 677 -3.10 -14.02 31.57
C ARG A 677 -3.47 -12.56 31.85
N THR A 678 -2.76 -11.60 31.24
CA THR A 678 -3.14 -10.19 31.37
C THR A 678 -4.36 -9.86 30.53
N ILE A 679 -4.54 -10.52 29.38
CA ILE A 679 -5.79 -10.42 28.63
C ILE A 679 -6.96 -10.93 29.50
N ASP A 680 -6.80 -12.07 30.18
CA ASP A 680 -7.83 -12.57 31.09
C ASP A 680 -8.06 -11.63 32.27
N ALA A 681 -6.99 -11.12 32.89
CA ALA A 681 -7.10 -10.19 34.02
C ALA A 681 -7.80 -8.89 33.62
N LEU A 682 -7.49 -8.37 32.42
CA LEU A 682 -8.16 -7.20 31.86
C LEU A 682 -9.62 -7.50 31.54
N ALA A 683 -9.91 -8.67 30.96
CA ALA A 683 -11.28 -9.10 30.77
C ALA A 683 -11.98 -9.08 32.13
N GLN A 684 -11.44 -9.78 33.13
CA GLN A 684 -11.99 -10.01 34.48
C GLN A 684 -12.00 -8.80 35.41
N ALA A 685 -11.45 -7.65 35.00
CA ALA A 685 -11.44 -6.44 35.82
C ALA A 685 -12.88 -6.01 36.17
N THR A 686 -13.10 -5.69 37.45
CA THR A 686 -14.45 -5.45 38.03
C THR A 686 -14.76 -3.98 38.30
N ASN A 687 -13.74 -3.12 38.25
CA ASN A 687 -13.88 -1.68 38.46
C ASN A 687 -12.91 -0.92 37.55
N VAL A 688 -13.15 0.39 37.40
CA VAL A 688 -12.42 1.24 36.48
C VAL A 688 -10.91 1.24 36.74
N ASP A 689 -10.48 1.36 38.01
CA ASP A 689 -9.04 1.39 38.35
C ASP A 689 -8.32 0.11 37.92
N GLN A 690 -8.95 -1.05 38.14
CA GLN A 690 -8.43 -2.34 37.66
C GLN A 690 -8.38 -2.40 36.14
N VAL A 691 -9.37 -1.85 35.44
CA VAL A 691 -9.40 -1.83 33.96
C VAL A 691 -8.20 -1.05 33.44
N PHE A 692 -7.94 0.16 33.97
CA PHE A 692 -6.79 0.98 33.59
C PHE A 692 -5.47 0.28 33.91
N GLU A 693 -5.30 -0.26 35.13
CA GLU A 693 -4.08 -0.96 35.53
C GLU A 693 -3.77 -2.15 34.60
N GLN A 694 -4.78 -2.98 34.29
CA GLN A 694 -4.58 -4.16 33.44
C GLN A 694 -4.41 -3.78 31.96
N ALA A 695 -5.06 -2.71 31.49
CA ALA A 695 -4.86 -2.19 30.14
C ALA A 695 -3.44 -1.65 29.95
N ASP A 696 -2.92 -0.89 30.93
CA ASP A 696 -1.53 -0.41 30.94
C ASP A 696 -0.54 -1.57 30.95
N SER A 697 -0.78 -2.57 31.81
CA SER A 697 0.02 -3.79 31.86
C SER A 697 0.04 -4.51 30.52
N LEU A 698 -1.12 -4.65 29.86
CA LEU A 698 -1.22 -5.29 28.55
C LEU A 698 -0.48 -4.48 27.48
N LYS A 699 -0.70 -3.17 27.43
CA LYS A 699 -0.04 -2.24 26.52
C LYS A 699 1.49 -2.35 26.65
N GLN A 700 2.02 -2.23 27.86
CA GLN A 700 3.45 -2.31 28.14
C GLN A 700 4.04 -3.66 27.70
N LYS A 701 3.37 -4.77 28.00
CA LYS A 701 3.82 -6.11 27.57
C LYS A 701 3.83 -6.26 26.05
N LEU A 702 2.81 -5.74 25.37
CA LEU A 702 2.72 -5.76 23.92
C LEU A 702 3.82 -4.92 23.28
N ASP A 703 4.03 -3.69 23.77
CA ASP A 703 5.09 -2.78 23.31
C ASP A 703 6.49 -3.38 23.55
N MET A 704 6.75 -3.98 24.71
CA MET A 704 8.03 -4.66 25.00
C MET A 704 8.31 -5.85 24.08
N LYS A 705 7.27 -6.62 23.69
CA LYS A 705 7.41 -7.73 22.74
C LYS A 705 7.61 -7.23 21.31
N TYR A 706 6.91 -6.15 20.95
CA TYR A 706 7.02 -5.50 19.65
C TYR A 706 8.39 -4.82 19.46
N ASP A 707 8.95 -4.18 20.48
CA ASP A 707 10.30 -3.57 20.45
C ASP A 707 11.39 -4.57 20.04
N LYS A 708 11.20 -5.86 20.33
CA LYS A 708 12.12 -6.94 19.97
C LYS A 708 11.85 -7.57 18.59
N ARG A 709 10.83 -7.10 17.86
CA ARG A 709 10.37 -7.64 16.57
C ARG A 709 9.95 -6.56 15.55
N LEU A 710 10.61 -5.40 15.58
CA LEU A 710 10.28 -4.24 14.75
C LEU A 710 10.47 -4.45 13.24
N GLN A 711 11.31 -5.42 12.87
CA GLN A 711 11.71 -5.81 11.52
C GLN A 711 11.27 -7.26 11.20
N SER A 712 10.07 -7.64 11.68
CA SER A 712 9.42 -8.93 11.40
C SER A 712 8.70 -8.93 10.04
N GLY A 713 8.14 -10.06 9.61
CA GLY A 713 7.57 -10.21 8.25
C GLY A 713 6.62 -9.09 7.79
N VAL A 714 5.77 -8.56 8.68
CA VAL A 714 4.84 -7.47 8.35
C VAL A 714 5.53 -6.12 8.10
N SER A 715 6.76 -5.90 8.56
CA SER A 715 7.52 -4.68 8.25
C SER A 715 7.91 -4.60 6.78
N LEU A 716 7.98 -5.75 6.09
CA LEU A 716 8.45 -5.84 4.71
C LEU A 716 7.47 -5.26 3.71
N ILE A 717 6.21 -5.06 4.11
CA ILE A 717 5.23 -4.27 3.36
C ILE A 717 5.84 -2.93 2.98
N SER A 718 6.65 -2.32 3.86
CA SER A 718 7.26 -1.05 3.51
C SER A 718 8.28 -1.16 2.38
N ASP A 719 9.13 -2.18 2.43
CA ASP A 719 10.16 -2.40 1.44
C ASP A 719 9.54 -2.66 0.06
N VAL A 720 8.45 -3.44 0.01
CA VAL A 720 7.75 -3.75 -1.25
C VAL A 720 6.84 -2.63 -1.76
N ASP A 721 6.47 -1.65 -0.93
CA ASP A 721 5.60 -0.53 -1.35
C ASP A 721 6.29 0.79 -1.57
N GLN A 722 7.47 0.99 -0.98
CA GLN A 722 8.21 2.26 -1.05
C GLN A 722 9.68 2.08 -1.46
N GLY A 723 10.14 0.83 -1.62
CA GLY A 723 11.54 0.49 -1.90
C GLY A 723 12.48 0.77 -0.72
N ALA A 724 11.93 0.90 0.50
CA ALA A 724 12.69 1.12 1.73
C ALA A 724 11.83 0.89 2.98
N SER A 725 12.50 0.71 4.11
CA SER A 725 11.84 0.52 5.39
C SER A 725 11.02 1.75 5.81
N ALA A 726 10.07 1.54 6.73
CA ALA A 726 9.32 2.62 7.34
C ALA A 726 10.27 3.62 8.05
N LYS A 727 9.85 4.89 8.16
CA LYS A 727 10.66 5.99 8.73
C LYS A 727 10.17 6.44 10.11
N VAL A 728 9.73 5.50 10.94
CA VAL A 728 9.10 5.82 12.24
C VAL A 728 10.16 6.00 13.31
N ASN A 729 9.92 6.97 14.20
CA ASN A 729 10.77 7.22 15.35
C ASN A 729 9.95 7.24 16.63
N ALA A 730 10.63 6.96 17.74
CA ALA A 730 10.13 7.20 19.09
C ALA A 730 10.46 8.64 19.53
N PRO A 731 9.65 9.26 20.40
CA PRO A 731 9.92 10.58 20.94
C PRO A 731 11.20 10.58 21.75
N LYS A 732 11.94 11.69 21.68
CA LYS A 732 13.14 11.88 22.50
C LYS A 732 12.73 12.38 23.87
N ILE A 733 12.96 11.57 24.90
CA ILE A 733 12.82 12.00 26.30
C ILE A 733 14.18 12.54 26.76
N VAL A 734 14.23 13.83 27.09
CA VAL A 734 15.40 14.48 27.67
C VAL A 734 15.02 15.07 29.01
N ASN A 735 15.81 14.79 30.04
CA ASN A 735 15.58 15.36 31.36
C ASN A 735 15.86 16.87 31.34
N TRP A 736 14.79 17.67 31.39
CA TRP A 736 14.85 19.14 31.38
C TRP A 736 15.76 19.71 32.48
N LYS A 737 15.79 19.08 33.66
CA LYS A 737 16.62 19.53 34.79
C LYS A 737 18.11 19.36 34.55
N LYS A 738 18.52 18.41 33.70
CA LYS A 738 19.94 18.14 33.40
C LYS A 738 20.41 18.79 32.10
N HIS A 739 19.54 18.88 31.10
CA HIS A 739 19.88 19.37 29.77
C HIS A 739 18.75 20.24 29.19
N PRO A 740 18.57 21.48 29.66
CA PRO A 740 17.44 22.32 29.25
C PRO A 740 17.45 22.63 27.75
N PHE A 741 18.61 22.94 27.17
CA PHE A 741 18.71 23.19 25.72
C PHE A 741 18.40 21.94 24.87
N ASP A 742 18.85 20.76 25.29
CA ASP A 742 18.53 19.51 24.58
C ASP A 742 17.06 19.13 24.76
N ALA A 743 16.45 19.49 25.89
CA ALA A 743 15.03 19.27 26.13
C ALA A 743 14.15 20.22 25.30
N ILE A 744 14.57 21.48 25.11
CA ILE A 744 13.94 22.40 24.13
C ILE A 744 14.06 21.83 22.71
N LYS A 745 15.25 21.36 22.32
CA LYS A 745 15.46 20.75 21.00
C LYS A 745 14.64 19.47 20.82
N ALA A 746 14.53 18.66 21.88
CA ALA A 746 13.71 17.45 21.90
C ALA A 746 12.23 17.81 21.72
N PHE A 747 11.73 18.82 22.44
CA PHE A 747 10.38 19.35 22.30
C PHE A 747 10.07 19.73 20.85
N PHE A 748 10.86 20.59 20.22
CA PHE A 748 10.65 20.96 18.82
C PHE A 748 10.82 19.78 17.86
N SER A 749 11.73 18.85 18.14
CA SER A 749 11.87 17.65 17.31
C SER A 749 10.70 16.68 17.44
N ASN A 750 10.04 16.64 18.61
CA ASN A 750 8.88 15.82 18.90
C ASN A 750 7.59 16.32 18.22
N ILE A 751 7.60 17.53 17.65
CA ILE A 751 6.53 18.04 16.77
C ILE A 751 6.54 17.34 15.39
N SER A 752 7.62 16.61 15.06
CA SER A 752 7.70 15.83 13.82
C SER A 752 6.65 14.71 13.81
N ARG A 753 5.79 14.70 12.78
CA ARG A 753 4.80 13.62 12.54
C ARG A 753 5.40 12.24 12.28
N ASN A 754 6.71 12.13 12.08
CA ASN A 754 7.40 10.84 11.99
C ASN A 754 7.67 10.22 13.37
N ILE A 755 7.39 10.95 14.46
CA ILE A 755 7.38 10.42 15.82
C ILE A 755 5.98 9.91 16.10
N ALA A 756 5.79 8.60 15.93
CA ALA A 756 4.49 7.95 16.05
C ALA A 756 4.56 6.68 16.91
N GLU A 757 5.72 6.37 17.48
CA GLU A 757 5.94 5.21 18.33
C GLU A 757 6.20 5.58 19.79
N GLU A 758 6.15 4.60 20.68
CA GLU A 758 6.33 4.80 22.11
C GLU A 758 7.79 5.11 22.44
N SER A 759 8.03 5.98 23.43
CA SER A 759 9.37 6.26 23.96
C SER A 759 10.07 5.03 24.55
N SER A 760 9.29 4.00 24.92
CA SER A 760 9.77 2.74 25.47
C SER A 760 10.44 1.83 24.44
N LEU A 761 10.30 2.08 23.13
CA LEU A 761 10.89 1.27 22.09
C LEU A 761 12.40 1.58 21.93
N GLN A 762 13.25 0.84 22.63
CA GLN A 762 14.68 1.09 22.69
C GLN A 762 15.43 0.61 21.44
N TYR A 763 14.86 -0.37 20.73
CA TYR A 763 15.47 -0.96 19.53
C TYR A 763 14.99 -0.29 18.24
N LEU A 764 14.08 0.70 18.31
CA LEU A 764 13.62 1.45 17.14
C LEU A 764 14.69 2.42 16.64
N SER A 765 15.29 2.10 15.48
CA SER A 765 16.21 2.99 14.77
C SER A 765 15.97 2.98 13.27
N GLN A 766 15.25 3.99 12.77
CA GLN A 766 14.90 4.13 11.36
C GLN A 766 15.12 5.56 10.83
N GLY A 767 15.98 6.33 11.50
CA GLY A 767 16.22 7.73 11.18
C GLY A 767 16.84 7.94 9.80
N LYS A 768 17.46 6.91 9.21
CA LYS A 768 18.09 6.97 7.88
C LYS A 768 17.30 6.28 6.77
N ALA A 769 16.29 5.47 7.09
CA ALA A 769 15.45 4.79 6.09
C ALA A 769 14.69 5.78 5.17
N GLY A 770 14.26 6.91 5.73
CA GLY A 770 13.43 7.87 4.98
C GLY A 770 14.08 8.42 3.70
N ASN A 771 15.41 8.53 3.62
CA ASN A 771 16.07 9.02 2.41
C ASN A 771 16.12 7.98 1.29
N MET A 772 15.92 6.69 1.59
CA MET A 772 15.91 5.61 0.61
C MET A 772 14.52 5.41 -0.04
N GLN A 773 13.47 6.01 0.51
CA GLN A 773 12.13 5.92 -0.07
C GLN A 773 12.07 6.61 -1.45
N ALA A 774 11.31 6.04 -2.38
CA ALA A 774 11.24 6.47 -3.78
C ALA A 774 10.89 7.95 -3.97
N HIS A 775 9.87 8.43 -3.24
CA HIS A 775 9.37 9.80 -3.28
C HIS A 775 10.27 10.83 -2.56
N LYS A 776 11.47 10.41 -2.10
CA LYS A 776 12.40 11.25 -1.34
C LYS A 776 13.77 11.29 -1.99
N GLY A 777 14.68 10.39 -1.62
CA GLY A 777 16.09 10.47 -1.98
C GLY A 777 16.55 9.43 -2.99
N LEU A 778 15.70 8.51 -3.45
CA LEU A 778 16.08 7.48 -4.41
C LEU A 778 16.68 8.09 -5.70
N THR A 779 15.95 8.99 -6.37
CA THR A 779 16.42 9.61 -7.61
C THR A 779 17.63 10.50 -7.40
N GLU A 780 17.80 11.06 -6.20
CA GLU A 780 18.99 11.79 -5.79
C GLU A 780 20.20 10.87 -5.69
N PHE A 781 20.09 9.72 -5.02
CA PHE A 781 21.17 8.73 -4.97
C PHE A 781 21.53 8.25 -6.36
N MET A 782 20.53 7.94 -7.19
CA MET A 782 20.74 7.58 -8.58
C MET A 782 21.52 8.69 -9.30
N ALA A 783 21.05 9.94 -9.28
CA ALA A 783 21.68 11.06 -9.96
C ALA A 783 23.12 11.34 -9.46
N ASP A 784 23.34 11.26 -8.16
CA ASP A 784 24.65 11.45 -7.52
C ASP A 784 25.68 10.38 -7.92
N SER A 785 25.24 9.16 -8.25
CA SER A 785 26.12 8.12 -8.78
C SER A 785 26.64 8.41 -10.19
N TRP A 786 26.00 9.29 -10.96
CA TRP A 786 26.42 9.66 -12.32
C TRP A 786 27.16 11.00 -12.43
N GLY A 787 27.34 11.72 -11.31
CA GLY A 787 28.10 12.96 -11.29
C GLY A 787 28.06 13.69 -9.94
N ALA A 788 29.05 14.56 -9.72
CA ALA A 788 29.22 15.29 -8.46
C ALA A 788 27.95 16.00 -7.98
N LYS A 789 27.78 16.05 -6.66
CA LYS A 789 26.67 16.76 -5.99
C LYS A 789 26.66 18.23 -6.35
N GLY A 790 25.49 18.84 -6.48
CA GLY A 790 25.37 20.28 -6.70
C GLY A 790 25.93 21.12 -5.54
N PHE A 791 26.41 22.33 -5.85
CA PHE A 791 27.06 23.27 -4.91
C PHE A 791 26.29 23.50 -3.61
N LYS A 792 24.96 23.68 -3.70
CA LYS A 792 24.09 23.88 -2.52
C LYS A 792 24.11 22.69 -1.55
N LYS A 793 24.27 21.46 -2.06
CA LYS A 793 24.34 20.24 -1.24
C LYS A 793 25.74 20.00 -0.68
N PHE A 794 26.78 20.38 -1.42
CA PHE A 794 28.17 20.36 -0.96
C PHE A 794 28.36 21.21 0.32
N LEU A 795 27.68 22.37 0.39
CA LEU A 795 27.79 23.29 1.53
C LEU A 795 26.95 22.88 2.76
N GLY A 796 25.97 21.97 2.61
CA GLY A 796 25.03 21.60 3.67
C GLY A 796 24.12 22.75 4.15
N GLY A 797 23.18 22.43 5.05
CA GLY A 797 22.18 23.39 5.54
C GLY A 797 22.75 24.56 6.37
N TRP A 798 23.84 24.32 7.11
CA TRP A 798 24.53 25.34 7.90
C TRP A 798 25.47 26.21 7.04
N GLY A 799 26.11 25.65 6.01
CA GLY A 799 26.93 26.43 5.08
C GLY A 799 26.10 27.42 4.27
N ALA A 800 24.91 27.00 3.81
CA ALA A 800 23.99 27.89 3.09
C ALA A 800 23.52 29.09 3.93
N PHE A 801 23.29 28.91 5.24
CA PHE A 801 22.87 29.98 6.15
C PHE A 801 24.04 30.91 6.52
N ALA A 802 25.24 30.37 6.76
CA ALA A 802 26.45 31.16 7.00
C ALA A 802 26.86 32.01 5.78
N HIS A 803 26.63 31.52 4.55
CA HIS A 803 26.88 32.27 3.31
C HIS A 803 25.97 33.49 3.12
N VAL A 804 24.73 33.43 3.63
CA VAL A 804 23.80 34.58 3.56
C VAL A 804 24.22 35.69 4.53
N ILE A 805 24.87 35.36 5.64
CA ILE A 805 25.29 36.32 6.67
C ILE A 805 26.72 36.85 6.45
N THR A 806 27.58 36.12 5.71
CA THR A 806 28.98 36.52 5.41
C THR A 806 29.23 36.63 3.89
N LEU A 807 28.54 37.56 3.24
CA LEU A 807 28.31 37.65 1.79
C LEU A 807 29.51 37.88 0.84
N GLY A 808 30.76 37.90 1.30
CA GLY A 808 31.92 38.22 0.43
C GLY A 808 33.03 37.17 0.39
N LEU A 809 33.61 36.83 1.54
CA LEU A 809 34.85 36.05 1.61
C LEU A 809 34.62 34.53 1.61
N ALA A 810 33.54 34.04 2.23
CA ALA A 810 33.24 32.61 2.25
C ALA A 810 32.90 32.09 0.85
N PHE A 811 32.22 32.88 0.02
CA PHE A 811 31.83 32.50 -1.35
C PHE A 811 33.08 32.29 -2.24
N LEU A 812 34.07 33.18 -2.15
CA LEU A 812 35.32 33.08 -2.92
C LEU A 812 36.19 31.89 -2.55
N VAL A 813 36.13 31.40 -1.31
CA VAL A 813 36.88 30.19 -0.88
C VAL A 813 36.11 28.91 -1.18
N SER A 814 34.78 28.94 -1.03
CA SER A 814 33.93 27.76 -1.23
C SER A 814 33.80 27.32 -2.70
N LEU A 815 33.80 28.27 -3.66
CA LEU A 815 33.68 27.97 -5.09
C LEU A 815 34.87 27.18 -5.64
N PRO A 816 36.14 27.58 -5.41
CA PRO A 816 37.31 26.80 -5.82
C PRO A 816 37.38 25.43 -5.14
N LEU A 817 37.06 25.35 -3.85
CA LEU A 817 37.02 24.08 -3.12
C LEU A 817 35.94 23.14 -3.66
N TYR A 818 34.76 23.67 -3.97
CA TYR A 818 33.70 22.91 -4.63
C TYR A 818 34.09 22.48 -6.04
N ALA A 819 34.68 23.37 -6.84
CA ALA A 819 35.12 23.05 -8.19
C ALA A 819 36.18 21.94 -8.16
N TYR A 820 37.13 22.00 -7.23
CA TYR A 820 38.13 20.96 -7.02
C TYR A 820 37.52 19.64 -6.55
N SER A 821 36.64 19.68 -5.54
CA SER A 821 35.94 18.49 -5.04
C SER A 821 35.06 17.85 -6.11
N SER A 822 34.33 18.66 -6.88
CA SER A 822 33.49 18.20 -7.99
C SER A 822 34.32 17.63 -9.12
N TYR A 823 35.47 18.24 -9.44
CA TYR A 823 36.41 17.72 -10.44
C TYR A 823 36.96 16.35 -10.03
N GLN A 824 37.41 16.19 -8.77
CA GLN A 824 37.91 14.90 -8.27
C GLN A 824 36.82 13.84 -8.27
N SER A 825 35.63 14.17 -7.77
CA SER A 825 34.48 13.26 -7.77
C SER A 825 34.08 12.84 -9.19
N ASN A 826 33.98 13.78 -10.13
CA ASN A 826 33.67 13.47 -11.52
C ASN A 826 34.76 12.64 -12.19
N LYS A 827 36.04 12.89 -11.88
CA LYS A 827 37.17 12.10 -12.39
C LYS A 827 37.06 10.64 -11.93
N GLU A 828 36.78 10.42 -10.65
CA GLU A 828 36.58 9.07 -10.10
C GLU A 828 35.39 8.36 -10.75
N ILE A 829 34.23 9.03 -10.82
CA ILE A 829 33.00 8.49 -11.42
C ILE A 829 33.22 8.15 -12.90
N ASN A 830 33.85 9.04 -13.67
CA ASN A 830 34.17 8.77 -15.07
C ASN A 830 35.11 7.58 -15.21
N GLY A 831 36.13 7.46 -14.34
CA GLY A 831 37.03 6.31 -14.33
C GLY A 831 36.35 4.99 -13.97
N ARG A 832 35.29 5.00 -13.13
CA ARG A 832 34.44 3.83 -12.87
C ARG A 832 33.60 3.46 -14.10
N ILE A 833 32.94 4.43 -14.73
CA ILE A 833 32.13 4.23 -15.94
C ILE A 833 32.98 3.71 -17.09
N GLU A 834 34.14 4.32 -17.35
CA GLU A 834 35.04 3.91 -18.43
C GLU A 834 35.52 2.47 -18.24
N ARG A 835 35.89 2.06 -17.02
CA ARG A 835 36.22 0.68 -16.71
C ARG A 835 35.05 -0.27 -16.97
N ALA A 836 33.85 0.08 -16.50
CA ALA A 836 32.65 -0.74 -16.74
C ALA A 836 32.34 -0.88 -18.25
N MET A 837 32.54 0.16 -19.05
CA MET A 837 32.38 0.12 -20.51
C MET A 837 33.50 -0.66 -21.23
N LEU A 838 34.70 -0.74 -20.66
CA LEU A 838 35.82 -1.51 -21.20
C LEU A 838 35.67 -3.00 -20.93
N ASP A 839 35.26 -3.37 -19.71
CA ASP A 839 34.98 -4.76 -19.31
C ASP A 839 33.87 -5.38 -20.20
N ASP A 840 32.92 -4.57 -20.65
CA ASP A 840 31.87 -5.00 -21.58
C ASP A 840 32.42 -5.51 -22.93
N LYS A 841 33.52 -4.89 -23.39
CA LYS A 841 34.14 -5.21 -24.69
C LYS A 841 35.02 -6.46 -24.64
N SER A 842 35.45 -6.89 -23.46
CA SER A 842 36.35 -8.03 -23.27
C SER A 842 35.64 -9.36 -22.98
N GLU A 843 34.34 -9.35 -22.62
CA GLU A 843 33.57 -10.58 -22.33
C GLU A 843 32.27 -10.78 -23.16
N PRO A 844 32.26 -10.64 -24.51
CA PRO A 844 31.05 -10.92 -25.29
C PRO A 844 30.59 -12.39 -25.20
N ALA A 845 31.52 -13.33 -25.00
CA ALA A 845 31.24 -14.78 -24.96
C ALA A 845 30.46 -15.26 -23.71
N ARG A 846 30.44 -14.48 -22.61
CA ARG A 846 29.68 -14.83 -21.38
C ARG A 846 28.22 -14.38 -21.42
N LYS A 847 27.85 -13.42 -22.28
CA LYS A 847 26.48 -12.87 -22.34
C LYS A 847 25.44 -13.87 -22.87
N GLU A 848 25.84 -14.89 -23.61
CA GLU A 848 24.94 -15.95 -24.10
C GLU A 848 24.79 -17.14 -23.14
N GLN A 849 25.78 -17.39 -22.26
CA GLN A 849 25.76 -18.50 -21.29
C GLN A 849 25.33 -18.08 -19.87
N ALA A 850 25.45 -16.80 -19.49
CA ALA A 850 25.18 -16.35 -18.11
C ALA A 850 23.72 -15.93 -17.84
N VAL A 851 22.85 -15.93 -18.86
CA VAL A 851 21.41 -15.87 -18.61
C VAL A 851 20.96 -17.30 -18.41
N ASN A 852 20.83 -17.72 -17.15
CA ASN A 852 20.18 -18.99 -16.81
C ASN A 852 18.86 -19.06 -17.61
N PRO A 853 18.59 -20.13 -18.40
CA PRO A 853 17.34 -20.29 -19.13
C PRO A 853 16.10 -19.99 -18.28
N GLU A 854 16.15 -20.32 -16.98
CA GLU A 854 15.08 -20.03 -16.00
C GLU A 854 14.87 -18.51 -15.77
N ILE A 855 15.94 -17.70 -15.79
CA ILE A 855 15.84 -16.23 -15.66
C ILE A 855 15.26 -15.61 -16.95
N LYS A 856 15.47 -16.25 -18.11
CA LYS A 856 14.90 -15.80 -19.38
C LYS A 856 13.37 -15.99 -19.40
N GLU A 857 12.85 -17.06 -18.80
CA GLU A 857 11.40 -17.32 -18.70
C GLU A 857 10.71 -16.54 -17.57
N SER A 858 11.41 -16.28 -16.45
CA SER A 858 10.89 -15.46 -15.34
C SER A 858 10.55 -14.03 -15.77
N TYR A 859 11.34 -13.45 -16.69
CA TYR A 859 11.20 -12.07 -17.15
C TYR A 859 10.51 -11.92 -18.53
N ALA A 860 10.60 -12.90 -19.43
CA ALA A 860 9.87 -12.87 -20.70
C ALA A 860 8.34 -12.98 -20.54
N ASP A 861 7.88 -13.49 -19.39
CA ASP A 861 6.46 -13.68 -19.06
C ASP A 861 5.84 -12.48 -18.31
N MET A 862 6.59 -11.39 -18.06
CA MET A 862 6.03 -10.06 -17.76
C MET A 862 5.22 -9.47 -18.94
N LYS A 863 5.10 -10.20 -20.06
CA LYS A 863 4.24 -9.91 -21.22
C LYS A 863 2.78 -9.58 -20.86
N GLU A 864 2.26 -10.10 -19.76
CA GLU A 864 0.87 -9.86 -19.31
C GLU A 864 0.68 -8.59 -18.46
N TRP A 865 1.76 -7.86 -18.14
CA TRP A 865 1.77 -6.90 -17.02
C TRP A 865 1.74 -5.42 -17.43
N MET A 866 1.61 -5.11 -18.73
CA MET A 866 1.31 -3.76 -19.17
C MET A 866 -0.20 -3.54 -19.20
N PRO A 867 -0.75 -2.47 -18.59
CA PRO A 867 -2.11 -2.06 -18.93
C PRO A 867 -2.15 -1.86 -20.44
N PRO A 868 -3.21 -2.28 -21.15
CA PRO A 868 -3.42 -1.82 -22.52
C PRO A 868 -3.33 -0.30 -22.45
N GLY A 869 -2.43 0.30 -23.23
CA GLY A 869 -2.41 1.74 -23.37
C GLY A 869 -3.80 2.13 -23.84
N GLU A 870 -4.63 2.65 -22.94
CA GLU A 870 -5.93 3.20 -23.27
C GLU A 870 -5.62 4.31 -24.26
N GLY A 871 -5.86 4.01 -25.54
CA GLY A 871 -6.01 5.01 -26.56
C GLY A 871 -7.17 5.85 -26.10
N VAL A 872 -6.85 6.98 -25.46
CA VAL A 872 -7.77 8.08 -25.23
C VAL A 872 -8.47 8.31 -26.56
N GLY A 873 -9.73 7.88 -26.63
CA GLY A 873 -10.59 8.21 -27.74
C GLY A 873 -10.58 9.73 -27.82
N LEU A 874 -9.97 10.25 -28.88
CA LEU A 874 -10.13 11.63 -29.28
C LEU A 874 -11.62 11.83 -29.57
N SER A 875 -12.39 12.22 -28.55
CA SER A 875 -13.67 12.87 -28.80
C SER A 875 -13.34 14.22 -29.41
N GLU A 876 -13.65 14.37 -30.68
CA GLU A 876 -13.58 15.65 -31.40
C GLU A 876 -14.42 16.68 -30.64
N SER A 877 -13.75 17.62 -29.97
CA SER A 877 -14.39 18.88 -29.58
C SER A 877 -14.39 19.80 -30.81
N PRO A 878 -15.51 20.49 -31.13
CA PRO A 878 -15.63 21.26 -32.34
C PRO A 878 -14.68 22.47 -32.33
N GLY A 879 -13.93 22.61 -33.42
CA GLY A 879 -12.94 23.65 -33.60
C GLY A 879 -13.55 25.06 -33.53
N LYS A 880 -12.96 25.89 -32.66
CA LYS A 880 -13.01 27.35 -32.81
C LYS A 880 -11.74 27.82 -33.51
N ARG A 881 -11.94 28.30 -34.73
CA ARG A 881 -11.01 29.04 -35.57
C ARG A 881 -10.57 30.30 -34.80
N VAL A 882 -9.28 30.42 -34.48
CA VAL A 882 -8.70 31.68 -34.01
C VAL A 882 -8.06 32.34 -35.22
N GLU A 883 -8.70 33.40 -35.71
CA GLU A 883 -8.11 34.36 -36.62
C GLU A 883 -7.05 35.19 -35.87
N GLN A 884 -5.93 35.41 -36.53
CA GLN A 884 -4.92 36.37 -36.12
C GLN A 884 -5.50 37.78 -36.20
N GLY A 885 -5.39 38.54 -35.12
CA GLY A 885 -5.74 39.95 -35.04
C GLY A 885 -4.84 40.66 -34.03
N THR A 886 -4.30 41.77 -34.48
CA THR A 886 -3.20 42.60 -33.93
C THR A 886 -3.55 43.38 -32.67
N ASP A 887 -2.49 43.74 -31.93
CA ASP A 887 -2.31 44.83 -30.96
C ASP A 887 -3.52 45.73 -30.62
N HIS A 888 -3.79 45.88 -29.31
CA HIS A 888 -3.88 47.20 -28.67
C HIS A 888 -3.81 47.11 -27.13
N ASP A 889 -3.04 48.05 -26.58
CA ASP A 889 -2.91 48.52 -25.20
C ASP A 889 -4.24 48.63 -24.42
N ASN A 890 -4.22 48.32 -23.11
CA ASN A 890 -4.77 49.16 -22.01
C ASN A 890 -4.81 48.46 -20.64
N GLY A 891 -3.92 48.91 -19.75
CA GLY A 891 -4.08 49.34 -18.35
C GLY A 891 -5.16 48.80 -17.37
N PHE A 892 -4.69 48.65 -16.13
CA PHE A 892 -5.37 48.71 -14.81
C PHE A 892 -6.27 47.51 -14.41
N GLY A 893 -6.31 47.00 -13.18
CA GLY A 893 -5.74 47.42 -11.90
C GLY A 893 -6.05 46.35 -10.83
N VAL A 894 -5.28 46.37 -9.74
CA VAL A 894 -5.34 45.45 -8.59
C VAL A 894 -6.53 45.83 -7.67
N PRO A 895 -7.32 44.88 -7.14
CA PRO A 895 -8.37 45.20 -6.16
C PRO A 895 -7.78 45.37 -4.73
N PRO A 896 -8.31 46.30 -3.92
CA PRO A 896 -7.88 46.51 -2.54
C PRO A 896 -8.45 45.45 -1.57
N PRO A 897 -7.85 45.28 -0.38
CA PRO A 897 -8.31 44.33 0.63
C PRO A 897 -9.59 44.83 1.34
N PRO A 898 -10.43 43.93 1.88
CA PRO A 898 -11.61 44.32 2.64
C PRO A 898 -11.24 44.76 4.06
N ASN A 899 -11.89 45.84 4.48
CA ASN A 899 -11.78 46.50 5.78
C ASN A 899 -12.21 45.62 6.96
N GLU A 900 -11.46 45.73 8.06
CA GLU A 900 -11.90 45.47 9.42
C GLU A 900 -12.84 46.60 9.89
N GLU A 901 -13.94 46.26 10.58
CA GLU A 901 -14.46 46.97 11.76
C GLU A 901 -15.74 46.27 12.29
N GLY A 902 -15.70 45.81 13.55
CA GLY A 902 -16.85 45.29 14.30
C GLY A 902 -16.41 44.55 15.57
N PRO A 903 -17.07 44.76 16.73
CA PRO A 903 -16.39 44.87 18.03
C PRO A 903 -16.04 43.54 18.70
N ILE A 904 -14.85 43.50 19.29
CA ILE A 904 -14.39 42.43 20.19
C ILE A 904 -15.09 42.62 21.54
N VAL A 905 -16.02 41.72 21.87
CA VAL A 905 -16.49 41.51 23.24
C VAL A 905 -15.47 40.59 23.92
N THR A 906 -14.75 41.14 24.90
CA THR A 906 -13.83 40.41 25.76
C THR A 906 -14.60 39.54 26.74
N ALA A 907 -14.52 38.22 26.58
CA ALA A 907 -14.85 37.27 27.64
C ALA A 907 -13.53 36.68 28.18
N ASP A 908 -13.29 36.90 29.47
CA ASP A 908 -12.13 36.38 30.20
C ASP A 908 -12.07 34.84 30.16
N PRO A 909 -10.89 34.22 29.96
CA PRO A 909 -10.73 32.79 30.13
C PRO A 909 -10.59 32.43 31.62
N PRO A 910 -11.23 31.35 32.11
CA PRO A 910 -11.05 30.90 33.48
C PRO A 910 -9.65 30.30 33.67
N LYS A 911 -8.91 30.89 34.59
CA LYS A 911 -7.70 30.33 35.22
C LYS A 911 -8.08 29.08 36.03
N SER A 912 -7.62 27.90 35.62
CA SER A 912 -7.26 26.73 36.45
C SER A 912 -7.01 25.54 35.50
N ALA A 913 -6.10 24.59 35.72
CA ALA A 913 -4.97 24.49 36.62
C ALA A 913 -3.94 23.60 35.90
N ILE A 914 -2.68 23.98 36.04
CA ILE A 914 -1.51 23.21 35.66
C ILE A 914 -1.33 22.10 36.69
N LEU A 915 -1.33 20.84 36.25
CA LEU A 915 -0.55 19.73 36.80
C LEU A 915 -0.72 18.49 35.91
N GLN A 916 0.26 18.25 35.03
CA GLN A 916 0.76 16.92 34.68
C GLN A 916 2.15 17.07 34.08
#